data_AF-A0A972ZFD4-F1
#
_entry.id   AF-A0A972ZFD4-F1
#
_cell.length_a   1.000
_cell.length_b   1.000
_cell.length_c   1.000
_cell.angle_alpha   90.00
_cell.angle_beta   90.00
_cell.angle_gamma   90.00
#
_symmetry.space_group_name_H-M   'P 1'
#
loop_
_entity.id
_entity.type
_entity.pdbx_description
1 polymer ?
#
loop_
_entity_poly.entity_id
_entity_poly.type
_entity_poly.pdbx_seq_one_letter_code
_entity_poly.pdbx_strand_id
1 'polypeptide(L)'
;AEERSAHEAKQREHGDLSRHVEETKQQFGARLAELEAALAAREAELVKTEERVAADLAAAQEQLKVRDATLAEARAEAARAVAEAETTHAAEVALLTEQLTDREEALAREAETVKRQLAEALSAHTQQLDALQAELAEERSAHEAKRTEHGDLSRHVEESKQQFGERLAELEATLAAREADLAKAEAKVAADLAAAQEQLKVRDANVIEARAEAAQAVTEAEATHAEEVATLTKQLADREEALTREAETVKRQLAEAGSAHEVTLAEHVDLSRQAEEAQQQFGARLAELEASLSARESELTERAEAWEAREADLVKAREKAERAAVAAAEDVSEVEAVQAQLAEATANHAAETKALANQLAEAASAHAQQLETLKAELAEERSAHEAKQTEHVDLSRHAEETKQQLGARLAELQATLVAREAELTKAQEKVAADLATAQEQLQASAAAVIEARVEAVQATTAAEAAHVAEVAALTTQLATREETLTLEADTLKRQLAEASSAHEADLIKKAEEWTAREAALIKAREDAERAAAAAAADVSKVEAVQAQWAEATSVHAAETKALANQLAAEATAHAQQLETLKAELAEERSAHEAKQTEHVDLSRHAEETKQQFGVRLAELEATLAAREAELKKAQKKVAAGDAAAAKIREEAEQATTAATAHESVLQLLQAQLAEVKAASETQAKRIVELTTELEQLRTERAAPVPVPEPPHDWFLRYDSENMLGPVAFDVLVGWAKDCRVAHDHDVSSDKLFWAKAADVAGLEMDWMVTLVDGTEYGPMNRYAVTDLIADGAVAKDAELIHRATGETIKASAIASA
;
A
#
# COMPACT_ATOMS: atom_id res chain seq x y z
N ALA A 1 193.86 14.46 -53.24
CA ALA A 1 193.48 13.96 -51.89
C ALA A 1 191.96 13.94 -51.73
N GLU A 2 191.29 15.07 -52.02
CA GLU A 2 189.85 15.25 -51.84
C GLU A 2 188.96 14.20 -52.53
N GLU A 3 189.36 13.70 -53.71
CA GLU A 3 188.59 12.69 -54.47
C GLU A 3 188.27 11.42 -53.68
N ARG A 4 189.13 10.98 -52.75
CA ARG A 4 188.83 9.82 -51.88
C ARG A 4 187.74 10.12 -50.85
N SER A 5 187.73 11.33 -50.29
CA SER A 5 186.71 11.76 -49.33
C SER A 5 185.32 11.81 -49.98
N ALA A 6 185.23 12.27 -51.23
CA ALA A 6 183.97 12.33 -51.98
C ALA A 6 183.38 10.94 -52.28
N HIS A 7 184.23 9.93 -52.48
CA HIS A 7 183.79 8.55 -52.74
C HIS A 7 183.29 7.84 -51.47
N GLU A 8 183.93 8.07 -50.33
CA GLU A 8 183.51 7.47 -49.05
C GLU A 8 182.22 8.07 -48.49
N ALA A 9 181.89 9.33 -48.84
CA ALA A 9 180.60 9.93 -48.48
C ALA A 9 179.44 9.23 -49.20
N LYS A 10 179.52 9.09 -50.53
CA LYS A 10 178.47 8.47 -51.36
C LYS A 10 178.21 7.00 -51.03
N GLN A 11 179.22 6.26 -50.58
CA GLN A 11 179.03 4.87 -50.14
C GLN A 11 178.25 4.75 -48.82
N ARG A 12 178.29 5.76 -47.93
CA ARG A 12 177.48 5.78 -46.71
C ARG A 12 176.02 6.08 -47.02
N GLU A 13 175.73 7.13 -47.80
CA GLU A 13 174.36 7.47 -48.23
C GLU A 13 173.64 6.28 -48.90
N HIS A 14 174.32 5.57 -49.81
CA HIS A 14 173.75 4.39 -50.47
C HIS A 14 173.52 3.23 -49.48
N GLY A 15 174.39 3.04 -48.49
CA GLY A 15 174.22 2.01 -47.46
C GLY A 15 173.05 2.28 -46.51
N ASP A 16 172.79 3.55 -46.19
CA ASP A 16 171.67 3.95 -45.34
C ASP A 16 170.33 3.94 -46.09
N LEU A 17 170.32 4.37 -47.37
CA LEU A 17 169.15 4.23 -48.26
C LEU A 17 168.71 2.77 -48.44
N SER A 18 169.64 1.85 -48.68
CA SER A 18 169.31 0.41 -48.78
C SER A 18 168.73 -0.15 -47.48
N ARG A 19 169.18 0.34 -46.30
CA ARG A 19 168.66 -0.10 -45.01
C ARG A 19 167.22 0.38 -44.80
N HIS A 20 166.94 1.65 -45.10
CA HIS A 20 165.62 2.23 -44.94
C HIS A 20 164.57 1.65 -45.91
N VAL A 21 165.00 1.27 -47.13
CA VAL A 21 164.14 0.55 -48.09
C VAL A 21 163.76 -0.85 -47.58
N GLU A 22 164.69 -1.57 -46.95
CA GLU A 22 164.37 -2.90 -46.41
C GLU A 22 163.56 -2.82 -45.11
N GLU A 23 163.79 -1.82 -44.25
CA GLU A 23 162.96 -1.53 -43.07
C GLU A 23 161.50 -1.22 -43.47
N THR A 24 161.29 -0.31 -44.43
CA THR A 24 159.92 0.02 -44.90
C THR A 24 159.24 -1.18 -45.56
N LYS A 25 159.99 -1.99 -46.33
CA LYS A 25 159.50 -3.24 -46.92
C LYS A 25 159.09 -4.29 -45.87
N GLN A 26 159.82 -4.41 -44.76
CA GLN A 26 159.40 -5.26 -43.63
C GLN A 26 158.16 -4.70 -42.92
N GLN A 27 158.06 -3.38 -42.72
CA GLN A 27 156.87 -2.74 -42.14
C GLN A 27 155.61 -2.95 -43.00
N PHE A 28 155.72 -2.85 -44.34
CA PHE A 28 154.61 -3.18 -45.24
C PHE A 28 154.25 -4.66 -45.21
N GLY A 29 155.23 -5.58 -45.18
CA GLY A 29 154.97 -7.01 -45.05
C GLY A 29 154.23 -7.38 -43.77
N ALA A 30 154.63 -6.80 -42.62
CA ALA A 30 153.95 -7.02 -41.35
C ALA A 30 152.49 -6.51 -41.37
N ARG A 31 152.26 -5.30 -41.91
CA ARG A 31 150.90 -4.74 -42.07
C ARG A 31 150.01 -5.54 -43.01
N LEU A 32 150.58 -6.14 -44.06
CA LEU A 32 149.80 -6.99 -44.97
C LEU A 32 149.28 -8.23 -44.24
N ALA A 33 150.16 -8.94 -43.53
CA ALA A 33 149.79 -10.13 -42.75
C ALA A 33 148.80 -9.81 -41.61
N GLU A 34 148.92 -8.65 -40.97
CA GLU A 34 147.97 -8.17 -39.95
C GLU A 34 146.57 -7.92 -40.54
N LEU A 35 146.49 -7.35 -41.75
CA LEU A 35 145.22 -7.16 -42.47
C LEU A 35 144.62 -8.47 -42.98
N GLU A 36 145.44 -9.40 -43.49
CA GLU A 36 145.00 -10.74 -43.91
C GLU A 36 144.43 -11.54 -42.73
N ALA A 37 145.08 -11.50 -41.56
CA ALA A 37 144.58 -12.12 -40.33
C ALA A 37 143.26 -11.47 -39.85
N ALA A 38 143.15 -10.13 -39.92
CA ALA A 38 141.93 -9.42 -39.56
C ALA A 38 140.76 -9.72 -40.52
N LEU A 39 141.04 -9.92 -41.83
CA LEU A 39 140.04 -10.34 -42.81
C LEU A 39 139.52 -11.74 -42.49
N ALA A 40 140.41 -12.72 -42.34
CA ALA A 40 140.05 -14.10 -42.04
C ALA A 40 139.27 -14.25 -40.72
N ALA A 41 139.62 -13.47 -39.69
CA ALA A 41 138.88 -13.44 -38.44
C ALA A 41 137.45 -12.89 -38.62
N ARG A 42 137.27 -11.88 -39.49
CA ARG A 42 135.96 -11.28 -39.79
C ARG A 42 135.09 -12.16 -40.67
N GLU A 43 135.69 -12.91 -41.61
CA GLU A 43 134.99 -13.93 -42.40
C GLU A 43 134.49 -15.08 -41.49
N ALA A 44 135.32 -15.52 -40.53
CA ALA A 44 134.93 -16.54 -39.56
C ALA A 44 133.84 -16.08 -38.55
N GLU A 45 133.75 -14.79 -38.25
CA GLU A 45 132.61 -14.20 -37.53
C GLU A 45 131.35 -14.22 -38.40
N LEU A 46 131.46 -13.83 -39.68
CA LEU A 46 130.34 -13.71 -40.61
C LEU A 46 129.65 -15.07 -40.81
N VAL A 47 130.43 -16.14 -41.07
CA VAL A 47 129.91 -17.52 -41.19
C VAL A 47 129.13 -17.94 -39.93
N LYS A 48 129.64 -17.66 -38.72
CA LYS A 48 128.91 -17.97 -37.47
C LYS A 48 127.60 -17.19 -37.34
N THR A 49 127.54 -15.96 -37.83
CA THR A 49 126.29 -15.19 -37.84
C THR A 49 125.28 -15.73 -38.85
N GLU A 50 125.73 -16.19 -40.01
CA GLU A 50 124.87 -16.85 -41.02
C GLU A 50 124.35 -18.20 -40.51
N GLU A 51 125.20 -19.02 -39.89
CA GLU A 51 124.80 -20.28 -39.23
C GLU A 51 123.75 -20.04 -38.14
N ARG A 52 123.91 -19.01 -37.30
CA ARG A 52 122.92 -18.69 -36.26
C ARG A 52 121.60 -18.20 -36.85
N VAL A 53 121.64 -17.31 -37.85
CA VAL A 53 120.42 -16.82 -38.52
C VAL A 53 119.68 -17.96 -39.23
N ALA A 54 120.40 -18.93 -39.81
CA ALA A 54 119.79 -20.13 -40.39
C ALA A 54 119.11 -21.02 -39.32
N ALA A 55 119.73 -21.19 -38.16
CA ALA A 55 119.14 -21.92 -37.04
C ALA A 55 117.92 -21.20 -36.44
N ASP A 56 118.01 -19.89 -36.21
CA ASP A 56 116.93 -19.04 -35.71
C ASP A 56 115.72 -19.07 -36.69
N LEU A 57 115.97 -19.03 -38.01
CA LEU A 57 114.94 -19.15 -39.04
C LEU A 57 114.28 -20.54 -39.08
N ALA A 58 115.07 -21.61 -38.96
CA ALA A 58 114.53 -22.98 -38.92
C ALA A 58 113.63 -23.21 -37.68
N ALA A 59 114.03 -22.67 -36.52
CA ALA A 59 113.21 -22.71 -35.30
C ALA A 59 111.88 -21.94 -35.47
N ALA A 60 111.93 -20.75 -36.08
CA ALA A 60 110.72 -19.97 -36.36
C ALA A 60 109.78 -20.66 -37.37
N GLN A 61 110.32 -21.33 -38.39
CA GLN A 61 109.53 -22.14 -39.33
C GLN A 61 108.85 -23.33 -38.65
N GLU A 62 109.51 -24.01 -37.71
CA GLU A 62 108.90 -25.12 -36.97
C GLU A 62 107.80 -24.64 -36.01
N GLN A 63 108.01 -23.50 -35.32
CA GLN A 63 106.98 -22.86 -34.49
C GLN A 63 105.74 -22.47 -35.30
N LEU A 64 105.93 -21.98 -36.54
CA LEU A 64 104.81 -21.69 -37.45
C LEU A 64 104.02 -22.96 -37.81
N LYS A 65 104.69 -24.06 -38.19
CA LYS A 65 104.00 -25.35 -38.46
C LYS A 65 103.17 -25.82 -37.27
N VAL A 66 103.72 -25.77 -36.05
CA VAL A 66 103.01 -26.18 -34.83
C VAL A 66 101.79 -25.29 -34.59
N ARG A 67 101.94 -23.96 -34.74
CA ARG A 67 100.83 -23.02 -34.58
C ARG A 67 99.74 -23.23 -35.63
N ASP A 68 100.12 -23.41 -36.89
CA ASP A 68 99.17 -23.60 -37.99
C ASP A 68 98.45 -24.96 -37.90
N ALA A 69 99.13 -26.00 -37.39
CA ALA A 69 98.49 -27.27 -37.03
C ALA A 69 97.47 -27.12 -35.89
N THR A 70 97.83 -26.45 -34.78
CA THR A 70 96.87 -26.20 -33.68
C THR A 70 95.70 -25.30 -34.08
N LEU A 71 95.91 -24.35 -34.99
CA LEU A 71 94.83 -23.55 -35.57
C LEU A 71 93.93 -24.37 -36.51
N ALA A 72 94.47 -25.36 -37.22
CA ALA A 72 93.67 -26.28 -38.04
C ALA A 72 92.83 -27.22 -37.15
N GLU A 73 93.40 -27.71 -36.04
CA GLU A 73 92.70 -28.55 -35.07
C GLU A 73 91.56 -27.79 -34.36
N ALA A 74 91.83 -26.58 -33.85
CA ALA A 74 90.80 -25.73 -33.25
C ALA A 74 89.68 -25.34 -34.23
N ARG A 75 90.01 -25.15 -35.53
CA ARG A 75 89.00 -24.94 -36.58
C ARG A 75 88.16 -26.18 -36.85
N ALA A 76 88.77 -27.38 -36.81
CA ALA A 76 88.05 -28.64 -36.98
C ALA A 76 87.13 -28.95 -35.77
N GLU A 77 87.55 -28.58 -34.56
CA GLU A 77 86.73 -28.68 -33.36
C GLU A 77 85.56 -27.70 -33.38
N ALA A 78 85.80 -26.43 -33.71
CA ALA A 78 84.74 -25.43 -33.89
C ALA A 78 83.73 -25.84 -34.98
N ALA A 79 84.19 -26.40 -36.11
CA ALA A 79 83.31 -26.89 -37.16
C ALA A 79 82.44 -28.09 -36.72
N ARG A 80 82.94 -28.95 -35.82
CA ARG A 80 82.12 -30.02 -35.21
C ARG A 80 81.07 -29.45 -34.27
N ALA A 81 81.45 -28.51 -33.41
CA ALA A 81 80.53 -27.87 -32.47
C ALA A 81 79.40 -27.12 -33.20
N VAL A 82 79.70 -26.45 -34.32
CA VAL A 82 78.68 -25.84 -35.19
C VAL A 82 77.74 -26.90 -35.80
N ALA A 83 78.26 -28.00 -36.35
CA ALA A 83 77.42 -29.07 -36.92
C ALA A 83 76.55 -29.80 -35.86
N GLU A 84 77.04 -29.92 -34.63
CA GLU A 84 76.29 -30.48 -33.50
C GLU A 84 75.20 -29.51 -33.00
N ALA A 85 75.47 -28.20 -33.00
CA ALA A 85 74.46 -27.18 -32.74
C ALA A 85 73.40 -27.10 -33.86
N GLU A 86 73.80 -27.18 -35.13
CA GLU A 86 72.89 -27.19 -36.29
C GLU A 86 71.97 -28.42 -36.27
N THR A 87 72.49 -29.61 -35.94
CA THR A 87 71.66 -30.82 -35.83
C THR A 87 70.74 -30.80 -34.61
N THR A 88 71.19 -30.22 -33.49
CA THR A 88 70.33 -30.00 -32.30
C THR A 88 69.20 -29.03 -32.62
N HIS A 89 69.50 -27.88 -33.22
CA HIS A 89 68.50 -26.88 -33.57
C HIS A 89 67.53 -27.38 -34.65
N ALA A 90 68.00 -28.17 -35.62
CA ALA A 90 67.12 -28.82 -36.59
C ALA A 90 66.13 -29.81 -35.92
N ALA A 91 66.53 -30.51 -34.86
CA ALA A 91 65.65 -31.38 -34.09
C ALA A 91 64.63 -30.58 -33.24
N GLU A 92 65.04 -29.45 -32.64
CA GLU A 92 64.13 -28.54 -31.95
C GLU A 92 63.08 -27.94 -32.89
N VAL A 93 63.51 -27.47 -34.07
CA VAL A 93 62.61 -26.92 -35.10
C VAL A 93 61.64 -27.99 -35.63
N ALA A 94 62.09 -29.24 -35.79
CA ALA A 94 61.21 -30.34 -36.17
C ALA A 94 60.14 -30.61 -35.09
N LEU A 95 60.54 -30.69 -33.81
CA LEU A 95 59.63 -30.91 -32.69
C LEU A 95 58.62 -29.75 -32.52
N LEU A 96 59.07 -28.50 -32.67
CA LEU A 96 58.18 -27.33 -32.65
C LEU A 96 57.21 -27.32 -33.83
N THR A 97 57.63 -27.80 -35.00
CA THR A 97 56.76 -27.94 -36.18
C THR A 97 55.67 -28.99 -35.93
N GLU A 98 56.03 -30.15 -35.37
CA GLU A 98 55.09 -31.23 -35.00
C GLU A 98 54.05 -30.73 -33.96
N GLN A 99 54.52 -30.04 -32.91
CA GLN A 99 53.66 -29.43 -31.89
C GLN A 99 52.72 -28.35 -32.45
N LEU A 100 53.17 -27.56 -33.44
CA LEU A 100 52.30 -26.59 -34.12
C LEU A 100 51.22 -27.30 -34.94
N THR A 101 51.56 -28.35 -35.71
CA THR A 101 50.55 -29.10 -36.47
C THR A 101 49.52 -29.81 -35.57
N ASP A 102 49.95 -30.39 -34.45
CA ASP A 102 49.03 -30.97 -33.45
C ASP A 102 48.11 -29.90 -32.84
N ARG A 103 48.64 -28.69 -32.60
CA ARG A 103 47.86 -27.57 -32.06
C ARG A 103 46.86 -27.03 -33.08
N GLU A 104 47.22 -26.97 -34.35
CA GLU A 104 46.31 -26.59 -35.45
C GLU A 104 45.18 -27.62 -35.64
N GLU A 105 45.48 -28.92 -35.60
CA GLU A 105 44.43 -29.95 -35.62
C GLU A 105 43.52 -29.89 -34.40
N ALA A 106 44.06 -29.63 -33.20
CA ALA A 106 43.26 -29.46 -31.99
C ALA A 106 42.31 -28.25 -32.10
N LEU A 107 42.82 -27.10 -32.56
CA LEU A 107 42.02 -25.89 -32.79
C LEU A 107 40.93 -26.10 -33.86
N ALA A 108 41.21 -26.88 -34.91
CA ALA A 108 40.22 -27.24 -35.93
C ALA A 108 39.07 -28.09 -35.34
N ARG A 109 39.39 -29.07 -34.48
CA ARG A 109 38.40 -29.91 -33.77
C ARG A 109 37.58 -29.11 -32.76
N GLU A 110 38.20 -28.17 -32.06
CA GLU A 110 37.54 -27.21 -31.17
C GLU A 110 36.56 -26.32 -31.96
N ALA A 111 37.00 -25.74 -33.08
CA ALA A 111 36.18 -24.88 -33.94
C ALA A 111 34.99 -25.62 -34.57
N GLU A 112 35.17 -26.87 -35.02
CA GLU A 112 34.06 -27.71 -35.52
C GLU A 112 33.06 -28.05 -34.41
N THR A 113 33.55 -28.31 -33.19
CA THR A 113 32.69 -28.56 -32.01
C THR A 113 31.85 -27.33 -31.65
N VAL A 114 32.45 -26.15 -31.60
CA VAL A 114 31.75 -24.87 -31.35
C VAL A 114 30.74 -24.57 -32.46
N LYS A 115 31.10 -24.81 -33.73
CA LYS A 115 30.20 -24.64 -34.88
C LYS A 115 28.98 -25.57 -34.80
N ARG A 116 29.15 -26.81 -34.35
CA ARG A 116 28.04 -27.75 -34.11
C ARG A 116 27.16 -27.30 -32.94
N GLN A 117 27.75 -26.89 -31.82
CA GLN A 117 27.00 -26.36 -30.66
C GLN A 117 26.18 -25.11 -31.02
N LEU A 118 26.74 -24.20 -31.84
CA LEU A 118 26.03 -23.02 -32.34
C LEU A 118 24.85 -23.40 -33.25
N ALA A 119 25.01 -24.40 -34.12
CA ALA A 119 23.91 -24.89 -34.96
C ALA A 119 22.81 -25.57 -34.15
N GLU A 120 23.17 -26.38 -33.13
CA GLU A 120 22.23 -26.99 -32.19
C GLU A 120 21.45 -25.92 -31.39
N ALA A 121 22.14 -24.87 -30.91
CA ALA A 121 21.53 -23.75 -30.18
C ALA A 121 20.61 -22.88 -31.07
N LEU A 122 21.01 -22.57 -32.30
CA LEU A 122 20.16 -21.84 -33.26
C LEU A 122 18.90 -22.64 -33.62
N SER A 123 19.01 -23.96 -33.78
CA SER A 123 17.86 -24.85 -34.00
C SER A 123 16.89 -24.81 -32.82
N ALA A 124 17.41 -24.91 -31.58
CA ALA A 124 16.58 -24.83 -30.37
C ALA A 124 15.88 -23.48 -30.20
N HIS A 125 16.57 -22.36 -30.45
CA HIS A 125 15.95 -21.03 -30.41
C HIS A 125 14.93 -20.81 -31.53
N THR A 126 15.11 -21.40 -32.71
CA THR A 126 14.11 -21.37 -33.78
C THR A 126 12.84 -22.10 -33.34
N GLN A 127 12.97 -23.31 -32.77
CA GLN A 127 11.82 -24.07 -32.25
C GLN A 127 11.10 -23.33 -31.10
N GLN A 128 11.83 -22.60 -30.25
CA GLN A 128 11.23 -21.74 -29.22
C GLN A 128 10.45 -20.56 -29.82
N LEU A 129 10.96 -19.93 -30.88
CA LEU A 129 10.27 -18.85 -31.59
C LEU A 129 9.01 -19.35 -32.30
N ASP A 130 9.05 -20.53 -32.90
CA ASP A 130 7.89 -21.16 -33.54
C ASP A 130 6.81 -21.53 -32.51
N ALA A 131 7.21 -22.05 -31.34
CA ALA A 131 6.29 -22.36 -30.24
C ALA A 131 5.62 -21.09 -29.68
N LEU A 132 6.39 -20.04 -29.39
CA LEU A 132 5.86 -18.76 -28.92
C LEU A 132 4.95 -18.08 -29.95
N GLN A 133 5.19 -18.26 -31.25
CA GLN A 133 4.30 -17.80 -32.31
C GLN A 133 2.99 -18.59 -32.37
N ALA A 134 3.01 -19.89 -32.08
CA ALA A 134 1.81 -20.71 -31.97
C ALA A 134 0.96 -20.32 -30.76
N GLU A 135 1.57 -20.15 -29.57
CA GLU A 135 0.88 -19.68 -28.35
C GLU A 135 0.25 -18.28 -28.59
N LEU A 136 1.00 -17.35 -29.19
CA LEU A 136 0.49 -16.01 -29.52
C LEU A 136 -0.65 -16.04 -30.55
N ALA A 137 -0.67 -17.02 -31.46
CA ALA A 137 -1.77 -17.22 -32.40
C ALA A 137 -3.03 -17.77 -31.70
N GLU A 138 -2.85 -18.71 -30.77
CA GLU A 138 -3.93 -19.26 -29.95
C GLU A 138 -4.55 -18.17 -29.05
N GLU A 139 -3.74 -17.41 -28.31
CA GLU A 139 -4.20 -16.27 -27.50
C GLU A 139 -4.98 -15.25 -28.33
N ARG A 140 -4.50 -14.91 -29.54
CA ARG A 140 -5.20 -14.00 -30.46
C ARG A 140 -6.57 -14.55 -30.86
N SER A 141 -6.66 -15.84 -31.19
CA SER A 141 -7.94 -16.48 -31.53
C SER A 141 -8.93 -16.48 -30.36
N ALA A 142 -8.45 -16.74 -29.14
CA ALA A 142 -9.25 -16.69 -27.92
C ALA A 142 -9.69 -15.26 -27.56
N HIS A 143 -8.85 -14.26 -27.85
CA HIS A 143 -9.20 -12.84 -27.70
C HIS A 143 -10.23 -12.39 -28.75
N GLU A 144 -10.11 -12.82 -30.01
CA GLU A 144 -11.11 -12.49 -31.04
C GLU A 144 -12.47 -13.14 -30.73
N ALA A 145 -12.48 -14.39 -30.23
CA ALA A 145 -13.70 -15.07 -29.77
C ALA A 145 -14.39 -14.31 -28.61
N LYS A 146 -13.65 -13.92 -27.57
CA LYS A 146 -14.17 -13.09 -26.47
C LYS A 146 -14.65 -11.71 -26.93
N ARG A 147 -14.03 -11.16 -27.97
CA ARG A 147 -14.47 -9.91 -28.60
C ARG A 147 -15.80 -10.06 -29.35
N THR A 148 -16.02 -11.20 -30.02
CA THR A 148 -17.34 -11.51 -30.60
C THR A 148 -18.41 -11.73 -29.53
N GLU A 149 -18.11 -12.46 -28.45
CA GLU A 149 -19.03 -12.62 -27.31
C GLU A 149 -19.42 -11.26 -26.68
N HIS A 150 -18.44 -10.37 -26.47
CA HIS A 150 -18.71 -9.00 -26.00
C HIS A 150 -19.52 -8.17 -27.01
N GLY A 151 -19.31 -8.38 -28.31
CA GLY A 151 -20.11 -7.74 -29.37
C GLY A 151 -21.56 -8.19 -29.36
N ASP A 152 -21.81 -9.48 -29.14
CA ASP A 152 -23.15 -10.07 -29.06
C ASP A 152 -23.87 -9.69 -27.75
N LEU A 153 -23.16 -9.70 -26.61
CA LEU A 153 -23.64 -9.16 -25.34
C LEU A 153 -24.02 -7.67 -25.46
N SER A 154 -23.18 -6.85 -26.10
CA SER A 154 -23.46 -5.42 -26.29
C SER A 154 -24.66 -5.19 -27.21
N ARG A 155 -24.94 -6.09 -28.16
CA ARG A 155 -26.14 -6.05 -29.00
C ARG A 155 -27.39 -6.42 -28.20
N HIS A 156 -27.32 -7.50 -27.43
CA HIS A 156 -28.42 -7.96 -26.57
C HIS A 156 -28.79 -6.92 -25.51
N VAL A 157 -27.82 -6.19 -24.94
CA VAL A 157 -28.08 -5.07 -24.01
C VAL A 157 -28.84 -3.93 -24.69
N GLU A 158 -28.46 -3.54 -25.91
CA GLU A 158 -29.15 -2.46 -26.64
C GLU A 158 -30.54 -2.91 -27.15
N GLU A 159 -30.71 -4.17 -27.57
CA GLU A 159 -32.01 -4.77 -27.88
C GLU A 159 -32.95 -4.81 -26.67
N SER A 160 -32.45 -5.22 -25.49
CA SER A 160 -33.24 -5.19 -24.25
C SER A 160 -33.56 -3.76 -23.81
N LYS A 161 -32.65 -2.81 -24.00
CA LYS A 161 -32.87 -1.37 -23.74
C LYS A 161 -33.93 -0.76 -24.67
N GLN A 162 -33.96 -1.17 -25.94
CA GLN A 162 -35.04 -0.81 -26.86
C GLN A 162 -36.38 -1.40 -26.40
N GLN A 163 -36.42 -2.68 -26.04
CA GLN A 163 -37.63 -3.33 -25.50
C GLN A 163 -38.13 -2.65 -24.22
N PHE A 164 -37.24 -2.21 -23.33
CA PHE A 164 -37.63 -1.42 -22.15
C PHE A 164 -38.19 -0.05 -22.55
N GLY A 165 -37.61 0.65 -23.54
CA GLY A 165 -38.12 1.92 -24.04
C GLY A 165 -39.53 1.81 -24.66
N GLU A 166 -39.75 0.80 -25.49
CA GLU A 166 -41.06 0.51 -26.11
C GLU A 166 -42.13 0.21 -25.03
N ARG A 167 -41.77 -0.59 -24.04
CA ARG A 167 -42.65 -0.97 -22.93
C ARG A 167 -42.92 0.17 -21.94
N LEU A 168 -41.98 1.11 -21.80
CA LEU A 168 -42.15 2.32 -21.00
C LEU A 168 -43.09 3.31 -21.71
N ALA A 169 -42.98 3.47 -23.03
CA ALA A 169 -43.92 4.25 -23.82
C ALA A 169 -45.36 3.65 -23.82
N GLU A 170 -45.49 2.33 -23.81
CA GLU A 170 -46.78 1.64 -23.64
C GLU A 170 -47.40 1.91 -22.24
N LEU A 171 -46.56 1.94 -21.19
CA LEU A 171 -46.99 2.32 -19.83
C LEU A 171 -47.37 3.80 -19.74
N GLU A 172 -46.62 4.72 -20.35
CA GLU A 172 -46.97 6.14 -20.42
C GLU A 172 -48.30 6.37 -21.16
N ALA A 173 -48.52 5.68 -22.28
CA ALA A 173 -49.77 5.76 -23.04
C ALA A 173 -50.98 5.22 -22.27
N THR A 174 -50.82 4.10 -21.55
CA THR A 174 -51.90 3.52 -20.72
C THR A 174 -52.15 4.31 -19.43
N LEU A 175 -51.14 4.97 -18.87
CA LEU A 175 -51.28 5.89 -17.73
C LEU A 175 -52.01 7.17 -18.16
N ALA A 176 -51.63 7.80 -19.28
CA ALA A 176 -52.32 8.97 -19.82
C ALA A 176 -53.80 8.67 -20.19
N ALA A 177 -54.11 7.46 -20.68
CA ALA A 177 -55.48 7.02 -20.88
C ALA A 177 -56.26 6.93 -19.55
N ARG A 178 -55.65 6.41 -18.48
CA ARG A 178 -56.26 6.36 -17.14
C ARG A 178 -56.44 7.73 -16.51
N GLU A 179 -55.53 8.67 -16.72
CA GLU A 179 -55.69 10.07 -16.28
C GLU A 179 -56.88 10.74 -17.00
N ALA A 180 -57.07 10.48 -18.28
CA ALA A 180 -58.22 10.98 -19.04
C ALA A 180 -59.56 10.38 -18.55
N ASP A 181 -59.61 9.08 -18.24
CA ASP A 181 -60.79 8.45 -17.64
C ASP A 181 -61.03 8.88 -16.18
N LEU A 182 -59.96 9.14 -15.40
CA LEU A 182 -60.05 9.69 -14.05
C LEU A 182 -60.66 11.09 -14.07
N ALA A 183 -60.13 12.01 -14.89
CA ALA A 183 -60.67 13.37 -15.03
C ALA A 183 -62.15 13.37 -15.49
N LYS A 184 -62.55 12.38 -16.29
CA LYS A 184 -63.93 12.17 -16.73
C LYS A 184 -64.83 11.61 -15.62
N ALA A 185 -64.30 10.76 -14.75
CA ALA A 185 -64.96 10.29 -13.53
C ALA A 185 -65.10 11.43 -12.49
N GLU A 186 -64.06 12.24 -12.27
CA GLU A 186 -64.09 13.43 -11.41
C GLU A 186 -65.13 14.45 -11.90
N ALA A 187 -65.17 14.72 -13.21
CA ALA A 187 -66.20 15.59 -13.80
C ALA A 187 -67.63 15.06 -13.59
N LYS A 188 -67.83 13.73 -13.64
CA LYS A 188 -69.11 13.09 -13.31
C LYS A 188 -69.43 13.23 -11.82
N VAL A 189 -68.49 12.92 -10.93
CA VAL A 189 -68.67 13.04 -9.47
C VAL A 189 -68.95 14.49 -9.06
N ALA A 190 -68.32 15.49 -9.71
CA ALA A 190 -68.62 16.90 -9.50
C ALA A 190 -70.05 17.27 -9.92
N ALA A 191 -70.55 16.73 -11.05
CA ALA A 191 -71.92 16.93 -11.50
C ALA A 191 -72.94 16.24 -10.57
N ASP A 192 -72.69 14.99 -10.18
CA ASP A 192 -73.51 14.23 -9.23
C ASP A 192 -73.55 14.92 -7.85
N LEU A 193 -72.41 15.45 -7.39
CA LEU A 193 -72.32 16.21 -6.14
C LEU A 193 -73.09 17.53 -6.23
N ALA A 194 -73.02 18.25 -7.35
CA ALA A 194 -73.81 19.47 -7.55
C ALA A 194 -75.32 19.19 -7.55
N ALA A 195 -75.75 18.09 -8.20
CA ALA A 195 -77.14 17.64 -8.16
C ALA A 195 -77.59 17.24 -6.74
N ALA A 196 -76.74 16.52 -5.99
CA ALA A 196 -77.00 16.15 -4.60
C ALA A 196 -77.04 17.38 -3.67
N GLN A 197 -76.20 18.40 -3.90
CA GLN A 197 -76.25 19.67 -3.17
C GLN A 197 -77.54 20.45 -3.44
N GLU A 198 -78.05 20.45 -4.68
CA GLU A 198 -79.33 21.10 -5.00
C GLU A 198 -80.52 20.35 -4.37
N GLN A 199 -80.51 19.02 -4.39
CA GLN A 199 -81.48 18.21 -3.65
C GLN A 199 -81.39 18.46 -2.13
N LEU A 200 -80.19 18.66 -1.58
CA LEU A 200 -80.00 19.04 -0.19
C LEU A 200 -80.63 20.41 0.11
N LYS A 201 -80.44 21.44 -0.72
CA LYS A 201 -81.12 22.74 -0.54
C LYS A 201 -82.64 22.60 -0.52
N VAL A 202 -83.21 21.81 -1.44
CA VAL A 202 -84.67 21.55 -1.47
C VAL A 202 -85.11 20.81 -0.20
N ARG A 203 -84.37 19.80 0.23
CA ARG A 203 -84.68 19.06 1.45
C ARG A 203 -84.53 19.91 2.70
N ASP A 204 -83.51 20.77 2.76
CA ASP A 204 -83.24 21.65 3.89
C ASP A 204 -84.28 22.79 3.96
N ALA A 205 -84.78 23.29 2.81
CA ALA A 205 -85.94 24.18 2.78
C ALA A 205 -87.20 23.50 3.36
N ASN A 206 -87.50 22.27 2.93
CA ASN A 206 -88.63 21.49 3.47
C ASN A 206 -88.44 21.14 4.96
N VAL A 207 -87.19 20.93 5.42
CA VAL A 207 -86.85 20.69 6.83
C VAL A 207 -86.91 21.99 7.66
N ILE A 208 -86.66 23.16 7.06
CA ILE A 208 -86.88 24.47 7.69
C ILE A 208 -88.38 24.74 7.85
N GLU A 209 -89.19 24.42 6.84
CA GLU A 209 -90.66 24.52 6.90
C GLU A 209 -91.23 23.58 7.97
N ALA A 210 -90.88 22.29 7.93
CA ALA A 210 -91.27 21.33 8.97
C ALA A 210 -90.71 21.67 10.37
N ARG A 211 -89.54 22.35 10.45
CA ARG A 211 -89.03 22.90 11.73
C ARG A 211 -89.79 24.14 12.19
N ALA A 212 -90.37 24.94 11.31
CA ALA A 212 -91.22 26.07 11.70
C ALA A 212 -92.55 25.55 12.26
N GLU A 213 -93.17 24.56 11.61
CA GLU A 213 -94.36 23.87 12.14
C GLU A 213 -94.07 23.17 13.47
N ALA A 214 -92.96 22.43 13.55
CA ALA A 214 -92.54 21.78 14.80
C ALA A 214 -92.17 22.81 15.88
N ALA A 215 -91.55 23.95 15.54
CA ALA A 215 -91.27 25.01 16.50
C ALA A 215 -92.55 25.66 17.03
N GLN A 216 -93.59 25.83 16.19
CA GLN A 216 -94.88 26.32 16.65
C GLN A 216 -95.53 25.34 17.64
N ALA A 217 -95.57 24.04 17.29
CA ALA A 217 -96.06 22.99 18.19
C ALA A 217 -95.22 22.89 19.48
N VAL A 218 -93.90 23.09 19.39
CA VAL A 218 -93.00 23.18 20.56
C VAL A 218 -93.31 24.42 21.39
N THR A 219 -93.61 25.60 20.83
CA THR A 219 -94.00 26.76 21.66
C THR A 219 -95.33 26.57 22.38
N GLU A 220 -96.28 25.82 21.82
CA GLU A 220 -97.53 25.43 22.50
C GLU A 220 -97.28 24.37 23.60
N ALA A 221 -96.33 23.45 23.38
CA ALA A 221 -95.87 22.50 24.38
C ALA A 221 -94.99 23.15 25.48
N GLU A 222 -94.20 24.17 25.15
CA GLU A 222 -93.39 24.96 26.09
C GLU A 222 -94.27 25.87 26.93
N ALA A 223 -95.39 26.38 26.40
CA ALA A 223 -96.36 27.13 27.21
C ALA A 223 -97.00 26.26 28.31
N THR A 224 -97.37 25.01 27.99
CA THR A 224 -97.89 24.05 28.98
C THR A 224 -96.79 23.50 29.89
N HIS A 225 -95.64 23.14 29.33
CA HIS A 225 -94.51 22.63 30.12
C HIS A 225 -93.85 23.72 30.98
N ALA A 226 -93.95 25.02 30.65
CA ALA A 226 -93.54 26.11 31.54
C ALA A 226 -94.43 26.22 32.78
N GLU A 227 -95.71 25.83 32.70
CA GLU A 227 -96.63 25.78 33.84
C GLU A 227 -96.29 24.57 34.77
N GLU A 228 -95.94 23.43 34.16
CA GLU A 228 -95.38 22.27 34.88
C GLU A 228 -94.00 22.59 35.49
N VAL A 229 -93.10 23.22 34.73
CA VAL A 229 -91.74 23.59 35.17
C VAL A 229 -91.79 24.68 36.23
N ALA A 230 -92.71 25.64 36.20
CA ALA A 230 -92.91 26.57 37.32
C ALA A 230 -93.31 25.82 38.61
N THR A 231 -94.11 24.76 38.48
CA THR A 231 -94.50 23.89 39.59
C THR A 231 -93.34 23.02 40.10
N LEU A 232 -92.53 22.46 39.20
CA LEU A 232 -91.35 21.65 39.54
C LEU A 232 -90.17 22.48 40.04
N THR A 233 -89.96 23.70 39.53
CA THR A 233 -88.90 24.63 39.97
C THR A 233 -89.12 25.03 41.42
N LYS A 234 -90.37 25.19 41.85
CA LYS A 234 -90.70 25.39 43.26
C LYS A 234 -90.29 24.19 44.12
N GLN A 235 -90.62 22.97 43.68
CA GLN A 235 -90.24 21.73 44.36
C GLN A 235 -88.73 21.49 44.36
N LEU A 236 -88.01 21.94 43.32
CA LEU A 236 -86.56 21.92 43.25
C LEU A 236 -85.90 22.95 44.16
N ALA A 237 -86.42 24.17 44.28
CA ALA A 237 -85.93 25.15 45.25
C ALA A 237 -86.06 24.61 46.69
N ASP A 238 -87.21 24.03 47.03
CA ASP A 238 -87.44 23.36 48.33
C ASP A 238 -86.47 22.17 48.55
N ARG A 239 -85.96 21.55 47.47
CA ARG A 239 -84.99 20.43 47.48
C ARG A 239 -83.53 20.91 47.57
N GLU A 240 -83.18 21.99 46.88
CA GLU A 240 -81.85 22.60 46.87
C GLU A 240 -81.53 23.26 48.21
N GLU A 241 -82.52 23.85 48.90
CA GLU A 241 -82.37 24.35 50.26
C GLU A 241 -82.11 23.22 51.29
N ALA A 242 -82.47 21.97 50.97
CA ALA A 242 -82.10 20.81 51.77
C ALA A 242 -80.68 20.30 51.40
N LEU A 243 -80.39 20.15 50.11
CA LEU A 243 -79.10 19.62 49.62
C LEU A 243 -77.92 20.57 49.92
N THR A 244 -78.12 21.89 49.95
CA THR A 244 -77.09 22.86 50.35
C THR A 244 -76.66 22.69 51.82
N ARG A 245 -77.60 22.37 52.72
CA ARG A 245 -77.29 22.09 54.15
C ARG A 245 -76.48 20.80 54.32
N GLU A 246 -76.74 19.78 53.50
CA GLU A 246 -75.93 18.56 53.45
C GLU A 246 -74.53 18.86 52.84
N ALA A 247 -74.47 19.63 51.76
CA ALA A 247 -73.22 20.01 51.10
C ALA A 247 -72.28 20.85 51.99
N GLU A 248 -72.80 21.80 52.78
CA GLU A 248 -72.00 22.54 53.76
C GLU A 248 -71.43 21.64 54.86
N THR A 249 -72.16 20.58 55.22
CA THR A 249 -71.72 19.59 56.22
C THR A 249 -70.55 18.76 55.68
N VAL A 250 -70.64 18.27 54.43
CA VAL A 250 -69.55 17.54 53.76
C VAL A 250 -68.35 18.44 53.48
N LYS A 251 -68.56 19.71 53.08
CA LYS A 251 -67.50 20.67 52.78
C LYS A 251 -66.64 21.02 54.00
N ARG A 252 -67.23 20.97 55.22
CA ARG A 252 -66.50 21.10 56.49
C ARG A 252 -65.57 19.91 56.73
N GLN A 253 -66.06 18.68 56.51
CA GLN A 253 -65.29 17.45 56.69
C GLN A 253 -64.12 17.34 55.70
N LEU A 254 -64.29 17.84 54.46
CA LEU A 254 -63.22 17.83 53.45
C LEU A 254 -62.09 18.84 53.76
N ALA A 255 -62.42 19.99 54.38
CA ALA A 255 -61.44 21.02 54.72
C ALA A 255 -60.45 20.58 55.80
N GLU A 256 -60.91 19.79 56.78
CA GLU A 256 -60.06 19.26 57.86
C GLU A 256 -59.06 18.22 57.32
N ALA A 257 -59.48 17.37 56.37
CA ALA A 257 -58.63 16.35 55.76
C ALA A 257 -57.52 16.91 54.85
N GLY A 258 -57.77 18.02 54.13
CA GLY A 258 -56.79 18.60 53.20
C GLY A 258 -55.54 19.19 53.86
N SER A 259 -55.67 19.71 55.08
CA SER A 259 -54.60 20.43 55.79
C SER A 259 -53.40 19.57 56.22
N ALA A 260 -53.51 18.24 56.14
CA ALA A 260 -52.57 17.29 56.74
C ALA A 260 -51.57 16.65 55.75
N HIS A 261 -51.58 16.99 54.45
CA HIS A 261 -50.79 16.26 53.44
C HIS A 261 -49.74 17.08 52.67
N GLU A 262 -49.85 18.41 52.58
CA GLU A 262 -48.89 19.23 51.79
C GLU A 262 -47.60 19.62 52.53
N VAL A 263 -47.49 19.38 53.84
CA VAL A 263 -46.35 19.83 54.66
C VAL A 263 -45.15 18.87 54.62
N THR A 264 -45.35 17.58 54.35
CA THR A 264 -44.33 16.53 54.58
C THR A 264 -43.44 16.18 53.39
N LEU A 265 -43.47 16.94 52.28
CA LEU A 265 -42.69 16.64 51.07
C LEU A 265 -41.49 17.59 50.81
N ALA A 266 -41.34 18.66 51.60
CA ALA A 266 -40.35 19.71 51.33
C ALA A 266 -39.02 19.56 52.10
N GLU A 267 -38.99 18.90 53.26
CA GLU A 267 -37.87 18.99 54.21
C GLU A 267 -36.74 17.94 53.99
N HIS A 268 -36.92 16.96 53.10
CA HIS A 268 -36.02 15.79 53.02
C HIS A 268 -34.75 15.99 52.16
N VAL A 269 -34.59 17.14 51.47
CA VAL A 269 -33.53 17.31 50.45
C VAL A 269 -32.24 17.97 51.00
N ASP A 270 -32.33 18.91 51.95
CA ASP A 270 -31.17 19.74 52.35
C ASP A 270 -30.16 19.05 53.30
N LEU A 271 -30.56 18.02 54.04
CA LEU A 271 -29.74 17.43 55.10
C LEU A 271 -28.50 16.64 54.61
N SER A 272 -28.48 16.20 53.35
CA SER A 272 -27.42 15.31 52.85
C SER A 272 -26.08 15.99 52.54
N ARG A 273 -25.99 17.32 52.66
CA ARG A 273 -24.86 18.12 52.13
C ARG A 273 -23.80 18.55 53.15
N GLN A 274 -24.00 18.32 54.45
CA GLN A 274 -23.18 18.92 55.52
C GLN A 274 -22.16 17.98 56.19
N ALA A 275 -21.98 16.75 55.71
CA ALA A 275 -21.23 15.72 56.44
C ALA A 275 -19.72 15.61 56.09
N GLU A 276 -19.28 16.03 54.90
CA GLU A 276 -17.96 15.65 54.36
C GLU A 276 -16.77 16.54 54.83
N GLU A 277 -17.02 17.75 55.31
CA GLU A 277 -15.97 18.78 55.48
C GLU A 277 -15.08 18.60 56.74
N ALA A 278 -15.43 17.71 57.68
CA ALA A 278 -14.88 17.74 59.04
C ALA A 278 -13.58 16.95 59.27
N GLN A 279 -13.18 16.05 58.38
CA GLN A 279 -12.32 14.90 58.76
C GLN A 279 -10.80 15.13 58.70
N GLN A 280 -10.29 16.16 58.02
CA GLN A 280 -8.87 16.23 57.62
C GLN A 280 -7.88 16.79 58.68
N GLN A 281 -8.32 17.38 59.79
CA GLN A 281 -7.48 18.33 60.55
C GLN A 281 -6.56 17.74 61.65
N PHE A 282 -6.65 16.44 61.99
CA PHE A 282 -6.08 15.92 63.25
C PHE A 282 -4.61 15.43 63.22
N GLY A 283 -4.05 15.05 62.05
CA GLY A 283 -2.87 14.17 62.01
C GLY A 283 -1.50 14.76 62.40
N ALA A 284 -1.34 16.09 62.43
CA ALA A 284 0.00 16.73 62.35
C ALA A 284 0.78 16.88 63.68
N ARG A 285 0.34 16.28 64.80
CA ARG A 285 0.74 16.73 66.16
C ARG A 285 1.64 15.80 66.99
N LEU A 286 2.03 14.63 66.49
CA LEU A 286 2.60 13.57 67.34
C LEU A 286 4.14 13.50 67.39
N ALA A 287 4.83 13.75 66.27
CA ALA A 287 6.25 13.44 66.09
C ALA A 287 7.27 14.38 66.79
N GLU A 288 6.84 15.23 67.72
CA GLU A 288 7.69 16.28 68.33
C GLU A 288 8.35 15.84 69.67
N LEU A 289 7.91 14.73 70.28
CA LEU A 289 8.20 14.41 71.69
C LEU A 289 9.44 13.53 71.94
N GLU A 290 9.69 12.52 71.10
CA GLU A 290 10.58 11.38 71.43
C GLU A 290 12.05 11.74 71.59
N ALA A 291 12.56 12.65 70.73
CA ALA A 291 13.97 13.07 70.72
C ALA A 291 14.46 13.70 72.03
N SER A 292 13.55 14.06 72.94
CA SER A 292 13.86 14.69 74.23
C SER A 292 14.43 13.73 75.30
N LEU A 293 14.23 12.42 75.17
CA LEU A 293 14.55 11.45 76.23
C LEU A 293 16.02 10.99 76.25
N SER A 294 16.62 10.72 75.08
CA SER A 294 17.94 10.05 74.96
C SER A 294 19.07 10.79 75.69
N ALA A 295 19.09 12.13 75.63
CA ALA A 295 20.13 12.95 76.24
C ALA A 295 20.18 12.88 77.79
N ARG A 296 19.14 12.34 78.44
CA ARG A 296 18.95 12.41 79.89
C ARG A 296 19.73 11.36 80.68
N GLU A 297 20.09 10.23 80.07
CA GLU A 297 20.76 9.12 80.78
C GLU A 297 22.22 9.39 81.12
N SER A 298 22.98 9.97 80.19
CA SER A 298 24.41 10.25 80.40
C SER A 298 24.67 11.24 81.54
N GLU A 299 23.63 11.99 81.95
CA GLU A 299 23.65 12.95 83.06
C GLU A 299 23.54 12.27 84.45
N LEU A 300 23.32 10.94 84.48
CA LEU A 300 23.14 10.13 85.70
C LEU A 300 24.36 9.24 86.02
N THR A 301 25.08 8.75 85.01
CA THR A 301 26.28 7.92 85.21
C THR A 301 27.45 8.70 85.82
N GLU A 302 27.78 9.90 85.32
CA GLU A 302 28.80 10.76 85.95
C GLU A 302 28.45 11.16 87.39
N ARG A 303 27.14 11.21 87.69
CA ARG A 303 26.66 11.51 89.05
C ARG A 303 27.19 10.47 90.04
N ALA A 304 27.22 9.19 89.66
CA ALA A 304 27.55 8.03 90.51
C ALA A 304 28.88 8.12 91.25
N GLU A 305 29.89 8.70 90.60
CA GLU A 305 31.25 8.85 91.15
C GLU A 305 31.39 10.08 92.07
N ALA A 306 30.42 11.00 92.05
CA ALA A 306 30.50 12.28 92.76
C ALA A 306 29.84 12.28 94.14
N TRP A 307 28.84 11.41 94.37
CA TRP A 307 28.29 11.19 95.71
C TRP A 307 29.26 10.21 96.42
N GLU A 308 29.85 9.17 95.75
CA GLU A 308 30.89 8.17 96.16
C GLU A 308 31.95 8.66 97.18
N ALA A 309 32.35 9.92 97.07
CA ALA A 309 33.42 10.54 97.86
C ALA A 309 32.96 11.63 98.86
N ARG A 310 31.67 11.69 99.28
CA ARG A 310 31.14 12.63 100.30
C ARG A 310 30.40 12.06 101.55
N GLU A 311 30.10 10.80 101.75
CA GLU A 311 30.84 9.60 101.40
C GLU A 311 32.30 9.67 101.89
N ALA A 312 33.07 10.76 101.74
CA ALA A 312 34.30 11.05 102.51
C ALA A 312 34.18 12.12 103.64
N ASP A 313 33.00 12.76 103.88
CA ASP A 313 32.84 13.88 104.87
C ASP A 313 32.03 13.66 106.19
N LEU A 314 30.92 12.90 106.26
CA LEU A 314 30.15 12.68 107.53
C LEU A 314 30.85 11.78 108.61
N VAL A 315 31.80 10.93 108.19
CA VAL A 315 32.89 10.20 108.92
C VAL A 315 34.03 11.14 109.27
N LYS A 316 33.89 12.42 108.95
CA LYS A 316 34.63 13.49 109.61
C LYS A 316 33.69 14.59 110.19
N ALA A 317 32.47 14.19 110.60
CA ALA A 317 31.52 15.01 111.37
C ALA A 317 30.93 14.38 112.67
N ARG A 318 30.49 13.11 112.67
CA ARG A 318 29.72 12.50 113.81
C ARG A 318 30.54 12.23 115.11
N GLU A 319 31.86 11.94 115.05
CA GLU A 319 32.85 11.74 116.18
C GLU A 319 33.30 13.07 116.80
N LYS A 320 32.70 14.18 116.40
CA LYS A 320 33.12 15.51 116.82
C LYS A 320 31.96 16.33 117.37
N ALA A 321 30.77 16.14 116.80
CA ALA A 321 29.53 16.72 117.32
C ALA A 321 28.95 15.94 118.52
N GLU A 322 29.02 14.60 118.53
CA GLU A 322 28.73 13.78 119.75
C GLU A 322 29.75 14.05 120.89
N ARG A 323 30.74 14.92 120.66
CA ARG A 323 31.90 15.19 121.54
C ARG A 323 31.89 16.57 122.19
N ALA A 324 30.96 17.45 121.83
CA ALA A 324 31.16 18.89 121.96
C ALA A 324 29.92 19.75 122.31
N ALA A 325 28.74 19.17 122.49
CA ALA A 325 27.50 19.94 122.65
C ALA A 325 26.36 19.24 123.42
N VAL A 326 26.58 18.07 124.00
CA VAL A 326 25.81 17.64 125.18
C VAL A 326 26.30 18.41 126.42
N ALA A 327 27.51 18.99 126.37
CA ALA A 327 28.15 19.86 127.35
C ALA A 327 27.63 21.32 127.37
N ALA A 328 26.54 21.63 126.67
CA ALA A 328 26.06 23.02 126.47
C ALA A 328 24.69 23.32 127.11
N ALA A 329 24.07 22.35 127.78
CA ALA A 329 22.87 22.52 128.58
C ALA A 329 22.97 21.71 129.88
N GLU A 330 23.61 22.31 130.89
CA GLU A 330 23.76 21.79 132.26
C GLU A 330 24.37 20.37 132.36
N ASP A 331 25.53 20.24 131.71
CA ASP A 331 26.63 19.28 131.93
C ASP A 331 26.42 17.76 131.70
N VAL A 332 27.04 17.28 130.61
CA VAL A 332 27.36 15.85 130.35
C VAL A 332 28.89 15.61 130.25
N SER A 333 29.67 16.67 130.46
CA SER A 333 30.71 17.15 129.53
C SER A 333 31.82 16.21 129.04
N GLU A 334 32.07 15.07 129.70
CA GLU A 334 33.30 14.28 129.48
C GLU A 334 33.07 12.81 129.08
N VAL A 335 31.83 12.29 129.10
CA VAL A 335 31.52 11.04 128.37
C VAL A 335 31.50 11.32 126.87
N GLU A 336 30.89 12.45 126.47
CA GLU A 336 31.07 13.08 125.16
C GLU A 336 32.51 12.99 124.68
N ALA A 337 33.43 13.55 125.48
CA ALA A 337 34.86 13.73 125.17
C ALA A 337 35.58 12.46 124.69
N VAL A 338 35.02 11.27 124.94
CA VAL A 338 35.45 10.02 124.29
C VAL A 338 34.43 9.47 123.32
N GLN A 339 33.15 9.36 123.71
CA GLN A 339 32.14 8.51 123.05
C GLN A 339 31.95 8.81 121.58
N ALA A 340 32.10 10.07 121.21
CA ALA A 340 32.05 10.44 119.82
C ALA A 340 33.11 9.69 119.00
N GLN A 341 34.33 9.35 119.48
CA GLN A 341 35.29 8.55 118.70
C GLN A 341 34.98 7.06 118.62
N LEU A 342 33.83 6.86 117.98
CA LEU A 342 33.47 5.77 117.09
C LEU A 342 32.38 6.21 116.08
N ALA A 343 31.75 7.36 116.31
CA ALA A 343 30.62 7.89 115.56
C ALA A 343 30.97 8.52 114.18
N GLU A 344 31.94 9.44 114.05
CA GLU A 344 32.46 9.92 112.73
C GLU A 344 32.86 8.61 112.04
N ALA A 345 33.77 7.79 112.58
CA ALA A 345 34.20 6.44 112.14
C ALA A 345 33.10 5.43 111.68
N THR A 346 31.82 5.78 111.74
CA THR A 346 30.70 5.08 111.11
C THR A 346 29.77 5.92 110.20
N ALA A 347 29.76 7.26 110.22
CA ALA A 347 28.80 8.10 109.46
C ALA A 347 29.09 8.33 107.96
N ASN A 348 30.32 8.65 107.51
CA ASN A 348 30.77 8.50 106.10
C ASN A 348 31.47 7.14 105.96
N HIS A 349 30.74 6.13 106.39
CA HIS A 349 30.88 4.81 105.82
C HIS A 349 29.49 4.20 105.65
N ALA A 350 28.59 4.44 106.61
CA ALA A 350 27.13 4.32 106.42
C ALA A 350 26.56 5.29 105.36
N ALA A 351 27.15 6.47 105.25
CA ALA A 351 27.06 7.35 104.10
C ALA A 351 28.45 7.54 103.49
N GLU A 352 29.22 6.43 103.30
CA GLU A 352 30.16 6.10 102.18
C GLU A 352 29.71 4.83 101.43
N THR A 353 28.42 4.51 101.52
CA THR A 353 27.78 3.42 100.79
C THR A 353 26.38 3.77 100.27
N LYS A 354 25.88 4.99 100.56
CA LYS A 354 24.53 5.44 100.26
C LYS A 354 24.46 6.28 98.99
N ALA A 355 25.56 6.88 98.54
CA ALA A 355 25.71 7.43 97.19
C ALA A 355 25.62 6.35 96.13
N LEU A 356 26.50 5.37 96.29
CA LEU A 356 26.67 4.24 95.41
C LEU A 356 25.32 3.57 95.21
N ALA A 357 24.63 3.28 96.32
CA ALA A 357 23.25 2.82 96.29
C ALA A 357 22.31 3.78 95.53
N ASN A 358 22.26 5.06 95.87
CA ASN A 358 21.33 6.02 95.27
C ASN A 358 21.54 6.23 93.76
N GLN A 359 22.78 6.29 93.27
CA GLN A 359 23.07 6.70 91.90
C GLN A 359 23.29 5.53 90.96
N LEU A 360 23.79 4.39 91.45
CA LEU A 360 23.61 3.12 90.75
C LEU A 360 22.10 2.83 90.59
N ALA A 361 21.26 3.22 91.55
CA ALA A 361 19.79 3.11 91.43
C ALA A 361 19.18 4.14 90.46
N GLU A 362 19.62 5.40 90.42
CA GLU A 362 19.13 6.38 89.42
C GLU A 362 19.55 5.98 87.99
N ALA A 363 20.80 5.57 87.77
CA ALA A 363 21.27 5.07 86.47
C ALA A 363 20.56 3.78 86.05
N ALA A 364 20.35 2.82 86.98
CA ALA A 364 19.56 1.62 86.70
C ALA A 364 18.07 1.94 86.43
N SER A 365 17.50 2.94 87.11
CA SER A 365 16.11 3.37 86.88
C SER A 365 15.93 4.00 85.50
N ALA A 366 16.93 4.72 84.99
CA ALA A 366 16.87 5.33 83.66
C ALA A 366 17.03 4.27 82.56
N HIS A 367 18.06 3.42 82.64
CA HIS A 367 18.22 2.30 81.69
C HIS A 367 17.04 1.32 81.71
N ALA A 368 16.38 1.15 82.86
CA ALA A 368 15.12 0.41 82.93
C ALA A 368 13.97 1.13 82.20
N GLN A 369 13.89 2.46 82.27
CA GLN A 369 12.91 3.25 81.50
C GLN A 369 13.19 3.17 79.99
N GLN A 370 14.43 3.38 79.51
CA GLN A 370 14.75 3.17 78.09
C GLN A 370 14.44 1.74 77.63
N LEU A 371 14.73 0.72 78.45
CA LEU A 371 14.36 -0.66 78.15
C LEU A 371 12.85 -0.92 78.14
N GLU A 372 12.01 -0.09 78.75
CA GLU A 372 10.55 -0.18 78.60
C GLU A 372 10.05 0.67 77.42
N THR A 373 10.63 1.84 77.14
CA THR A 373 10.28 2.64 75.95
C THR A 373 10.62 1.89 74.66
N LEU A 374 11.83 1.33 74.54
CA LEU A 374 12.23 0.50 73.38
C LEU A 374 11.40 -0.79 73.26
N LYS A 375 10.83 -1.31 74.36
CA LYS A 375 9.86 -2.43 74.31
C LYS A 375 8.49 -1.96 73.84
N ALA A 376 8.05 -0.77 74.23
CA ALA A 376 6.78 -0.18 73.80
C ALA A 376 6.84 0.14 72.30
N GLU A 377 7.91 0.77 71.82
CA GLU A 377 8.16 1.04 70.40
C GLU A 377 8.21 -0.27 69.60
N LEU A 378 8.97 -1.28 70.05
CA LEU A 378 9.03 -2.60 69.41
C LEU A 378 7.68 -3.34 69.45
N ALA A 379 6.84 -3.10 70.47
CA ALA A 379 5.50 -3.65 70.55
C ALA A 379 4.52 -2.92 69.62
N GLU A 380 4.64 -1.60 69.49
CA GLU A 380 3.83 -0.81 68.55
C GLU A 380 4.20 -1.15 67.10
N GLU A 381 5.49 -1.19 66.73
CA GLU A 381 5.94 -1.66 65.41
C GLU A 381 5.49 -3.08 65.11
N ARG A 382 5.54 -4.00 66.10
CA ARG A 382 4.99 -5.35 65.94
C ARG A 382 3.48 -5.32 65.74
N SER A 383 2.73 -4.53 66.51
CA SER A 383 1.29 -4.41 66.34
C SER A 383 0.92 -3.79 64.98
N ALA A 384 1.72 -2.84 64.48
CA ALA A 384 1.55 -2.22 63.17
C ALA A 384 1.95 -3.17 62.03
N HIS A 385 2.95 -4.04 62.23
CA HIS A 385 3.33 -5.09 61.28
C HIS A 385 2.28 -6.22 61.26
N GLU A 386 1.77 -6.64 62.42
CA GLU A 386 0.66 -7.59 62.54
C GLU A 386 -0.62 -7.01 61.94
N ALA A 387 -0.94 -5.73 62.19
CA ALA A 387 -2.05 -5.02 61.56
C ALA A 387 -1.92 -4.97 60.03
N LYS A 388 -0.73 -4.65 59.50
CA LYS A 388 -0.45 -4.69 58.05
C LYS A 388 -0.45 -6.11 57.48
N GLN A 389 -0.10 -7.13 58.26
CA GLN A 389 -0.27 -8.53 57.87
C GLN A 389 -1.75 -8.92 57.84
N THR A 390 -2.57 -8.49 58.80
CA THR A 390 -4.03 -8.69 58.74
C THR A 390 -4.65 -7.93 57.59
N GLU A 391 -4.23 -6.68 57.32
CA GLU A 391 -4.70 -5.90 56.16
C GLU A 391 -4.31 -6.58 54.84
N HIS A 392 -3.08 -7.11 54.72
CA HIS A 392 -2.67 -7.87 53.53
C HIS A 392 -3.42 -9.20 53.40
N VAL A 393 -3.75 -9.88 54.50
CA VAL A 393 -4.57 -11.11 54.50
C VAL A 393 -6.02 -10.79 54.16
N ASP A 394 -6.56 -9.66 54.63
CA ASP A 394 -7.93 -9.20 54.36
C ASP A 394 -8.08 -8.68 52.94
N LEU A 395 -7.09 -7.95 52.41
CA LEU A 395 -6.99 -7.58 50.99
C LEU A 395 -6.83 -8.81 50.11
N SER A 396 -6.04 -9.81 50.51
CA SER A 396 -5.93 -11.09 49.80
C SER A 396 -7.23 -11.90 49.85
N ARG A 397 -8.00 -11.80 50.93
CA ARG A 397 -9.32 -12.43 51.05
C ARG A 397 -10.32 -11.71 50.15
N HIS A 398 -10.38 -10.38 50.20
CA HIS A 398 -11.22 -9.56 49.33
C HIS A 398 -10.87 -9.74 47.84
N ALA A 399 -9.59 -9.93 47.50
CA ALA A 399 -9.16 -10.27 46.13
C ALA A 399 -9.66 -11.66 45.69
N GLU A 400 -9.64 -12.66 46.58
CA GLU A 400 -10.18 -13.99 46.29
C GLU A 400 -11.72 -14.01 46.27
N GLU A 401 -12.38 -13.26 47.17
CA GLU A 401 -13.83 -13.07 47.21
C GLU A 401 -14.33 -12.34 45.96
N THR A 402 -13.69 -11.25 45.54
CA THR A 402 -14.04 -10.56 44.27
C THR A 402 -13.75 -11.43 43.06
N LYS A 403 -12.67 -12.22 43.05
CA LYS A 403 -12.41 -13.25 42.03
C LYS A 403 -13.50 -14.32 41.99
N GLN A 404 -14.02 -14.77 43.14
CA GLN A 404 -15.13 -15.71 43.23
C GLN A 404 -16.47 -15.07 42.79
N GLN A 405 -16.74 -13.82 43.15
CA GLN A 405 -17.92 -13.06 42.69
C GLN A 405 -17.89 -12.83 41.17
N LEU A 406 -16.72 -12.52 40.59
CA LEU A 406 -16.54 -12.41 39.15
C LEU A 406 -16.67 -13.77 38.44
N GLY A 407 -16.16 -14.85 39.03
CA GLY A 407 -16.37 -16.22 38.55
C GLY A 407 -17.85 -16.64 38.58
N ALA A 408 -18.56 -16.32 39.66
CA ALA A 408 -20.00 -16.56 39.79
C ALA A 408 -20.81 -15.75 38.77
N ARG A 409 -20.50 -14.46 38.59
CA ARG A 409 -21.10 -13.63 37.53
C ARG A 409 -20.79 -14.12 36.13
N LEU A 410 -19.59 -14.65 35.87
CA LEU A 410 -19.28 -15.28 34.59
C LEU A 410 -20.12 -16.55 34.36
N ALA A 411 -20.27 -17.40 35.36
CA ALA A 411 -21.13 -18.58 35.28
C ALA A 411 -22.62 -18.21 35.11
N GLU A 412 -23.10 -17.17 35.78
CA GLU A 412 -24.46 -16.62 35.64
C GLU A 412 -24.70 -16.03 34.23
N LEU A 413 -23.74 -15.26 33.71
CA LEU A 413 -23.79 -14.72 32.35
C LEU A 413 -23.71 -15.83 31.30
N GLN A 414 -22.91 -16.88 31.51
CA GLN A 414 -22.87 -18.06 30.65
C GLN A 414 -24.20 -18.83 30.69
N ALA A 415 -24.78 -19.04 31.88
CA ALA A 415 -26.06 -19.73 32.02
C ALA A 415 -27.22 -18.94 31.38
N THR A 416 -27.25 -17.60 31.55
CA THR A 416 -28.27 -16.75 30.90
C THR A 416 -28.05 -16.60 29.39
N LEU A 417 -26.80 -16.69 28.90
CA LEU A 417 -26.50 -16.75 27.47
C LEU A 417 -26.98 -18.07 26.86
N VAL A 418 -26.65 -19.23 27.46
CA VAL A 418 -27.15 -20.54 27.01
C VAL A 418 -28.68 -20.63 27.08
N ALA A 419 -29.31 -20.04 28.11
CA ALA A 419 -30.77 -19.95 28.19
C ALA A 419 -31.37 -19.06 27.08
N ARG A 420 -30.70 -17.96 26.71
CA ARG A 420 -31.10 -17.11 25.57
C ARG A 420 -30.87 -17.80 24.23
N GLU A 421 -29.82 -18.59 24.07
CA GLU A 421 -29.59 -19.41 22.88
C GLU A 421 -30.68 -20.47 22.73
N ALA A 422 -31.08 -21.13 23.83
CA ALA A 422 -32.17 -22.11 23.83
C ALA A 422 -33.56 -21.50 23.53
N GLU A 423 -33.85 -20.29 24.05
CA GLU A 423 -35.06 -19.56 23.66
C GLU A 423 -34.97 -18.99 22.23
N LEU A 424 -33.77 -18.68 21.73
CA LEU A 424 -33.55 -18.25 20.34
C LEU A 424 -33.78 -19.41 19.36
N THR A 425 -33.24 -20.60 19.61
CA THR A 425 -33.49 -21.77 18.75
C THR A 425 -34.96 -22.16 18.78
N LYS A 426 -35.59 -22.18 19.95
CA LYS A 426 -37.04 -22.41 20.12
C LYS A 426 -37.89 -21.34 19.42
N ALA A 427 -37.45 -20.09 19.38
CA ALA A 427 -38.10 -19.04 18.60
C ALA A 427 -37.89 -19.23 17.09
N GLN A 428 -36.70 -19.66 16.64
CA GLN A 428 -36.41 -20.00 15.24
C GLN A 428 -37.23 -21.20 14.77
N GLU A 429 -37.32 -22.27 15.57
CA GLU A 429 -38.17 -23.44 15.32
C GLU A 429 -39.66 -23.02 15.23
N LYS A 430 -40.13 -22.16 16.14
CA LYS A 430 -41.49 -21.62 16.06
C LYS A 430 -41.70 -20.79 14.80
N VAL A 431 -40.80 -19.88 14.45
CA VAL A 431 -40.90 -19.05 13.24
C VAL A 431 -40.86 -19.93 11.97
N ALA A 432 -40.08 -21.01 11.96
CA ALA A 432 -40.07 -21.97 10.86
C ALA A 432 -41.41 -22.75 10.75
N ALA A 433 -42.00 -23.15 11.88
CA ALA A 433 -43.31 -23.82 11.91
C ALA A 433 -44.46 -22.88 11.54
N ASP A 434 -44.46 -21.65 12.05
CA ASP A 434 -45.41 -20.59 11.71
C ASP A 434 -45.31 -20.24 10.20
N LEU A 435 -44.09 -20.14 9.66
CA LEU A 435 -43.83 -19.88 8.24
C LEU A 435 -44.27 -21.05 7.34
N ALA A 436 -43.98 -22.29 7.72
CA ALA A 436 -44.44 -23.48 6.98
C ALA A 436 -45.98 -23.54 6.96
N THR A 437 -46.61 -23.28 8.09
CA THR A 437 -48.09 -23.20 8.22
C THR A 437 -48.66 -22.07 7.35
N ALA A 438 -48.03 -20.90 7.35
CA ALA A 438 -48.43 -19.77 6.50
C ALA A 438 -48.23 -20.07 5.00
N GLN A 439 -47.19 -20.80 4.62
CA GLN A 439 -46.97 -21.25 3.24
C GLN A 439 -48.03 -22.27 2.80
N GLU A 440 -48.39 -23.24 3.65
CA GLU A 440 -49.46 -24.20 3.38
C GLU A 440 -50.82 -23.50 3.25
N GLN A 441 -51.14 -22.58 4.16
CA GLN A 441 -52.37 -21.77 4.09
C GLN A 441 -52.40 -20.88 2.84
N LEU A 442 -51.27 -20.25 2.48
CA LEU A 442 -51.19 -19.43 1.27
C LEU A 442 -51.39 -20.28 0.01
N GLN A 443 -50.76 -21.46 -0.07
CA GLN A 443 -50.94 -22.40 -1.19
C GLN A 443 -52.38 -22.91 -1.28
N ALA A 444 -53.01 -23.26 -0.16
CA ALA A 444 -54.41 -23.66 -0.12
C ALA A 444 -55.36 -22.52 -0.55
N SER A 445 -55.11 -21.29 -0.09
CA SER A 445 -55.91 -20.13 -0.49
C SER A 445 -55.74 -19.78 -1.98
N ALA A 446 -54.51 -19.88 -2.51
CA ALA A 446 -54.23 -19.68 -3.92
C ALA A 446 -54.91 -20.76 -4.80
N ALA A 447 -54.87 -22.03 -4.38
CA ALA A 447 -55.57 -23.11 -5.06
C ALA A 447 -57.09 -22.86 -5.10
N ALA A 448 -57.71 -22.50 -3.98
CA ALA A 448 -59.14 -22.19 -3.90
C ALA A 448 -59.53 -20.96 -4.75
N VAL A 449 -58.70 -19.91 -4.79
CA VAL A 449 -58.93 -18.73 -5.64
C VAL A 449 -58.77 -19.06 -7.13
N ILE A 450 -57.85 -19.96 -7.50
CA ILE A 450 -57.71 -20.45 -8.87
C ILE A 450 -58.92 -21.30 -9.26
N GLU A 451 -59.35 -22.23 -8.40
CA GLU A 451 -60.51 -23.10 -8.63
C GLU A 451 -61.80 -22.28 -8.79
N ALA A 452 -62.10 -21.36 -7.86
CA ALA A 452 -63.25 -20.47 -7.96
C ALA A 452 -63.21 -19.55 -9.19
N ARG A 453 -62.02 -19.12 -9.64
CA ARG A 453 -61.88 -18.36 -10.90
C ARG A 453 -62.12 -19.23 -12.13
N VAL A 454 -61.69 -20.49 -12.12
CA VAL A 454 -61.94 -21.45 -13.21
C VAL A 454 -63.44 -21.77 -13.28
N GLU A 455 -64.12 -22.01 -12.16
CA GLU A 455 -65.57 -22.18 -12.11
C GLU A 455 -66.31 -20.93 -12.61
N ALA A 456 -65.91 -19.73 -12.18
CA ALA A 456 -66.50 -18.48 -12.64
C ALA A 456 -66.37 -18.28 -14.16
N VAL A 457 -65.20 -18.56 -14.74
CA VAL A 457 -64.97 -18.48 -16.20
C VAL A 457 -65.75 -19.56 -16.96
N GLN A 458 -65.92 -20.76 -16.38
CA GLN A 458 -66.79 -21.78 -16.97
C GLN A 458 -68.27 -21.36 -16.92
N ALA A 459 -68.71 -20.69 -15.85
CA ALA A 459 -70.06 -20.17 -15.73
C ALA A 459 -70.34 -19.00 -16.72
N THR A 460 -69.41 -18.05 -16.88
CA THR A 460 -69.60 -16.95 -17.85
C THR A 460 -69.57 -17.46 -19.29
N THR A 461 -68.62 -18.33 -19.65
CA THR A 461 -68.56 -18.89 -21.01
C THR A 461 -69.77 -19.78 -21.33
N ALA A 462 -70.35 -20.47 -20.35
CA ALA A 462 -71.62 -21.18 -20.52
C ALA A 462 -72.81 -20.21 -20.71
N ALA A 463 -72.85 -19.08 -20.00
CA ALA A 463 -73.89 -18.05 -20.16
C ALA A 463 -73.78 -17.33 -21.51
N GLU A 464 -72.56 -17.01 -21.96
CA GLU A 464 -72.28 -16.45 -23.30
C GLU A 464 -72.72 -17.43 -24.40
N ALA A 465 -72.41 -18.72 -24.27
CA ALA A 465 -72.85 -19.74 -25.21
C ALA A 465 -74.40 -19.87 -25.25
N ALA A 466 -75.07 -19.74 -24.11
CA ALA A 466 -76.53 -19.71 -24.04
C ALA A 466 -77.13 -18.48 -24.74
N HIS A 467 -76.57 -17.27 -24.52
CA HIS A 467 -77.01 -16.07 -25.22
C HIS A 467 -76.72 -16.11 -26.73
N VAL A 468 -75.60 -16.70 -27.17
CA VAL A 468 -75.33 -16.91 -28.60
C VAL A 468 -76.37 -17.86 -29.23
N ALA A 469 -76.78 -18.92 -28.52
CA ALA A 469 -77.85 -19.80 -28.96
C ALA A 469 -79.23 -19.11 -28.99
N GLU A 470 -79.52 -18.27 -28.00
CA GLU A 470 -80.73 -17.44 -27.94
C GLU A 470 -80.79 -16.43 -29.10
N VAL A 471 -79.71 -15.70 -29.37
CA VAL A 471 -79.61 -14.76 -30.49
C VAL A 471 -79.76 -15.49 -31.83
N ALA A 472 -79.21 -16.69 -32.00
CA ALA A 472 -79.41 -17.51 -33.19
C ALA A 472 -80.88 -17.96 -33.36
N ALA A 473 -81.54 -18.33 -32.26
CA ALA A 473 -82.96 -18.68 -32.26
C ALA A 473 -83.85 -17.47 -32.59
N LEU A 474 -83.60 -16.31 -31.98
CA LEU A 474 -84.31 -15.05 -32.26
C LEU A 474 -84.09 -14.57 -33.70
N THR A 475 -82.88 -14.70 -34.25
CA THR A 475 -82.59 -14.41 -35.67
C THR A 475 -83.41 -15.31 -36.60
N THR A 476 -83.58 -16.59 -36.25
CA THR A 476 -84.41 -17.54 -37.00
C THR A 476 -85.91 -17.21 -36.90
N GLN A 477 -86.37 -16.76 -35.72
CA GLN A 477 -87.75 -16.29 -35.52
C GLN A 477 -88.03 -14.97 -36.26
N LEU A 478 -87.06 -14.06 -36.35
CA LEU A 478 -87.19 -12.83 -37.15
C LEU A 478 -87.30 -13.15 -38.64
N ALA A 479 -86.42 -13.99 -39.19
CA ALA A 479 -86.47 -14.36 -40.61
C ALA A 479 -87.80 -15.03 -41.00
N THR A 480 -88.33 -15.91 -40.15
CA THR A 480 -89.65 -16.54 -40.36
C THR A 480 -90.82 -15.58 -40.11
N ARG A 481 -90.68 -14.57 -39.23
CA ARG A 481 -91.68 -13.51 -39.10
C ARG A 481 -91.68 -12.57 -40.31
N GLU A 482 -90.53 -12.26 -40.91
CA GLU A 482 -90.44 -11.49 -42.16
C GLU A 482 -91.08 -12.23 -43.35
N GLU A 483 -90.85 -13.55 -43.47
CA GLU A 483 -91.51 -14.39 -44.47
C GLU A 483 -93.05 -14.40 -44.28
N THR A 484 -93.54 -14.57 -43.04
CA THR A 484 -95.00 -14.50 -42.78
C THR A 484 -95.57 -13.10 -42.98
N LEU A 485 -94.85 -12.02 -42.63
CA LEU A 485 -95.28 -10.64 -42.85
C LEU A 485 -95.35 -10.27 -44.33
N THR A 486 -94.45 -10.78 -45.18
CA THR A 486 -94.52 -10.56 -46.63
C THR A 486 -95.70 -11.31 -47.25
N LEU A 487 -95.98 -12.54 -46.82
CA LEU A 487 -97.17 -13.30 -47.22
C LEU A 487 -98.49 -12.65 -46.73
N GLU A 488 -98.52 -12.11 -45.51
CA GLU A 488 -99.62 -11.31 -44.98
C GLU A 488 -99.83 -10.03 -45.82
N ALA A 489 -98.76 -9.29 -46.11
CA ALA A 489 -98.81 -8.06 -46.90
C ALA A 489 -99.30 -8.30 -48.34
N ASP A 490 -98.86 -9.35 -49.02
CA ASP A 490 -99.33 -9.70 -50.37
C ASP A 490 -100.77 -10.23 -50.37
N THR A 491 -101.21 -10.87 -49.29
CA THR A 491 -102.62 -11.24 -49.09
C THR A 491 -103.48 -10.00 -48.86
N LEU A 492 -103.04 -9.04 -48.05
CA LEU A 492 -103.72 -7.76 -47.83
C LEU A 492 -103.77 -6.89 -49.10
N LYS A 493 -102.71 -6.86 -49.93
CA LYS A 493 -102.73 -6.21 -51.25
C LYS A 493 -103.81 -6.82 -52.15
N ARG A 494 -103.94 -8.15 -52.18
CA ARG A 494 -104.97 -8.85 -52.95
C ARG A 494 -106.37 -8.51 -52.45
N GLN A 495 -106.60 -8.60 -51.14
CA GLN A 495 -107.88 -8.23 -50.52
C GLN A 495 -108.23 -6.76 -50.74
N LEU A 496 -107.26 -5.84 -50.72
CA LEU A 496 -107.48 -4.42 -51.01
C LEU A 496 -107.85 -4.18 -52.48
N ALA A 497 -107.24 -4.91 -53.43
CA ALA A 497 -107.63 -4.85 -54.84
C ALA A 497 -109.04 -5.39 -55.08
N GLU A 498 -109.39 -6.52 -54.46
CA GLU A 498 -110.73 -7.11 -54.49
C GLU A 498 -111.78 -6.17 -53.85
N ALA A 499 -111.48 -5.60 -52.68
CA ALA A 499 -112.34 -4.65 -52.00
C ALA A 499 -112.50 -3.32 -52.75
N SER A 500 -111.43 -2.82 -53.39
CA SER A 500 -111.50 -1.64 -54.26
C SER A 500 -112.37 -1.91 -55.49
N SER A 501 -112.20 -3.06 -56.14
CA SER A 501 -113.06 -3.49 -57.26
C SER A 501 -114.53 -3.63 -56.84
N ALA A 502 -114.80 -4.21 -55.67
CA ALA A 502 -116.16 -4.35 -55.15
C ALA A 502 -116.77 -2.98 -54.76
N HIS A 503 -115.98 -2.06 -54.20
CA HIS A 503 -116.42 -0.71 -53.88
C HIS A 503 -116.67 0.12 -55.14
N GLU A 504 -115.83 0.01 -56.16
CA GLU A 504 -116.01 0.68 -57.45
C GLU A 504 -117.28 0.18 -58.16
N ALA A 505 -117.56 -1.12 -58.13
CA ALA A 505 -118.82 -1.70 -58.60
C ALA A 505 -120.05 -1.23 -57.79
N ASP A 506 -119.94 -1.14 -56.46
CA ASP A 506 -121.00 -0.62 -55.60
C ASP A 506 -121.21 0.90 -55.74
N LEU A 507 -120.16 1.67 -56.07
CA LEU A 507 -120.28 3.09 -56.43
C LEU A 507 -120.95 3.28 -57.79
N ILE A 508 -120.63 2.45 -58.80
CA ILE A 508 -121.35 2.43 -60.09
C ILE A 508 -122.82 2.13 -59.86
N LYS A 509 -123.13 1.06 -59.11
CA LYS A 509 -124.51 0.69 -58.75
C LYS A 509 -125.23 1.79 -57.95
N LYS A 510 -124.52 2.50 -57.05
CA LYS A 510 -125.07 3.65 -56.32
C LYS A 510 -125.26 4.88 -57.19
N ALA A 511 -124.49 5.07 -58.27
CA ALA A 511 -124.75 6.12 -59.26
C ALA A 511 -125.99 5.80 -60.11
N GLU A 512 -126.20 4.53 -60.48
CA GLU A 512 -127.43 4.06 -61.13
C GLU A 512 -128.66 4.22 -60.19
N GLU A 513 -128.54 3.80 -58.92
CA GLU A 513 -129.59 4.02 -57.92
C GLU A 513 -129.81 5.51 -57.62
N TRP A 514 -128.78 6.34 -57.58
CA TRP A 514 -128.90 7.77 -57.32
C TRP A 514 -129.55 8.52 -58.48
N THR A 515 -129.20 8.23 -59.73
CA THR A 515 -129.87 8.82 -60.90
C THR A 515 -131.34 8.37 -61.01
N ALA A 516 -131.64 7.10 -60.71
CA ALA A 516 -133.02 6.63 -60.57
C ALA A 516 -133.77 7.33 -59.42
N ARG A 517 -133.08 7.60 -58.30
CA ARG A 517 -133.64 8.26 -57.12
C ARG A 517 -133.78 9.77 -57.26
N GLU A 518 -132.93 10.44 -58.05
CA GLU A 518 -133.07 11.85 -58.42
C GLU A 518 -134.30 12.04 -59.31
N ALA A 519 -134.49 11.19 -60.33
CA ALA A 519 -135.72 11.14 -61.11
C ALA A 519 -136.97 10.87 -60.24
N ALA A 520 -136.86 9.99 -59.24
CA ALA A 520 -137.93 9.76 -58.28
C ALA A 520 -138.15 10.93 -57.30
N LEU A 521 -137.11 11.69 -56.93
CA LEU A 521 -137.19 12.84 -56.02
C LEU A 521 -137.73 14.09 -56.70
N ILE A 522 -137.48 14.29 -58.00
CA ILE A 522 -138.15 15.32 -58.81
C ILE A 522 -139.66 15.09 -58.74
N LYS A 523 -140.11 13.87 -59.05
CA LYS A 523 -141.52 13.46 -58.96
C LYS A 523 -142.07 13.55 -57.53
N ALA A 524 -141.34 13.05 -56.53
CA ALA A 524 -141.76 13.11 -55.14
C ALA A 524 -141.80 14.53 -54.57
N ARG A 525 -141.06 15.49 -55.14
CA ARG A 525 -141.16 16.91 -54.81
C ARG A 525 -142.44 17.53 -55.36
N GLU A 526 -142.81 17.22 -56.60
CA GLU A 526 -144.10 17.63 -57.19
C GLU A 526 -145.30 17.10 -56.38
N ASP A 527 -145.15 15.91 -55.77
CA ASP A 527 -146.15 15.33 -54.87
C ASP A 527 -146.06 15.90 -53.43
N ALA A 528 -144.85 16.17 -52.92
CA ALA A 528 -144.65 16.71 -51.57
C ALA A 528 -145.05 18.18 -51.42
N GLU A 529 -144.92 19.01 -52.47
CA GLU A 529 -145.47 20.37 -52.49
C GLU A 529 -147.02 20.38 -52.37
N ARG A 530 -147.69 19.23 -52.57
CA ARG A 530 -149.13 19.04 -52.28
C ARG A 530 -149.42 18.44 -50.89
N ALA A 531 -148.42 17.85 -50.22
CA ALA A 531 -148.55 17.19 -48.92
C ALA A 531 -148.03 18.03 -47.73
N ALA A 532 -147.09 18.95 -47.97
CA ALA A 532 -146.45 19.78 -46.94
C ALA A 532 -147.37 20.83 -46.27
N ALA A 533 -148.67 20.81 -46.57
CA ALA A 533 -149.69 21.63 -45.91
C ALA A 533 -150.32 20.96 -44.66
N ALA A 534 -149.93 19.72 -44.31
CA ALA A 534 -150.79 18.83 -43.51
C ALA A 534 -150.45 18.67 -42.01
N ALA A 535 -149.18 18.66 -41.56
CA ALA A 535 -148.85 18.32 -40.17
C ALA A 535 -147.49 18.84 -39.67
N ALA A 536 -147.42 19.13 -38.36
CA ALA A 536 -146.22 19.43 -37.58
C ALA A 536 -146.40 19.00 -36.10
N ALA A 537 -145.31 18.98 -35.31
CA ALA A 537 -145.21 18.62 -33.88
C ALA A 537 -145.28 17.08 -33.57
N ASP A 538 -144.60 16.51 -32.55
CA ASP A 538 -143.63 17.08 -31.57
C ASP A 538 -142.66 16.04 -30.92
N VAL A 539 -141.85 16.45 -29.94
CA VAL A 539 -140.65 15.78 -29.36
C VAL A 539 -140.81 15.27 -27.89
N SER A 540 -140.15 14.14 -27.54
CA SER A 540 -139.79 13.66 -26.17
C SER A 540 -138.99 12.33 -26.27
N LYS A 541 -138.18 11.76 -25.35
CA LYS A 541 -137.16 12.12 -24.30
C LYS A 541 -136.28 10.83 -24.12
N VAL A 542 -135.06 10.74 -23.57
CA VAL A 542 -134.23 11.53 -22.62
C VAL A 542 -134.48 11.27 -21.12
N GLU A 543 -134.23 10.03 -20.65
CA GLU A 543 -134.12 9.64 -19.20
C GLU A 543 -132.99 8.61 -18.88
N ALA A 544 -132.23 8.11 -19.87
CA ALA A 544 -131.35 6.94 -19.71
C ALA A 544 -129.93 7.20 -19.11
N VAL A 545 -129.49 8.46 -19.01
CA VAL A 545 -128.05 8.78 -18.85
C VAL A 545 -127.57 8.82 -17.38
N GLN A 546 -128.45 9.05 -16.41
CA GLN A 546 -128.04 9.29 -15.01
C GLN A 546 -127.61 8.03 -14.23
N ALA A 547 -127.83 6.83 -14.75
CA ALA A 547 -127.46 5.59 -14.06
C ALA A 547 -125.95 5.26 -14.14
N GLN A 548 -125.27 5.61 -15.23
CA GLN A 548 -123.92 5.12 -15.55
C GLN A 548 -122.78 5.82 -14.80
N TRP A 549 -123.04 6.95 -14.12
CA TRP A 549 -122.00 7.76 -13.47
C TRP A 549 -121.60 7.25 -12.08
N ALA A 550 -122.50 6.55 -11.38
CA ALA A 550 -122.26 6.11 -10.00
C ALA A 550 -121.21 4.99 -9.89
N GLU A 551 -121.19 4.06 -10.83
CA GLU A 551 -120.38 2.84 -10.77
C GLU A 551 -118.88 3.12 -10.97
N ALA A 552 -118.54 3.92 -11.99
CA ALA A 552 -117.17 4.32 -12.32
C ALA A 552 -116.42 5.03 -11.18
N THR A 553 -117.15 5.72 -10.29
CA THR A 553 -116.58 6.48 -9.18
C THR A 553 -116.03 5.58 -8.06
N SER A 554 -116.45 4.30 -8.00
CA SER A 554 -116.05 3.37 -6.94
C SER A 554 -114.71 2.66 -7.20
N VAL A 555 -114.41 2.33 -8.47
CA VAL A 555 -113.21 1.56 -8.86
C VAL A 555 -111.94 2.36 -8.63
N HIS A 556 -111.94 3.63 -9.02
CA HIS A 556 -110.76 4.50 -8.99
C HIS A 556 -110.24 4.79 -7.56
N ALA A 557 -111.12 4.69 -6.56
CA ALA A 557 -110.77 4.81 -5.13
C ALA A 557 -110.04 3.58 -4.57
N ALA A 558 -110.10 2.42 -5.25
CA ALA A 558 -109.34 1.23 -4.88
C ALA A 558 -107.93 1.24 -5.51
N GLU A 559 -107.83 1.61 -6.79
CA GLU A 559 -106.57 1.67 -7.55
C GLU A 559 -105.56 2.66 -6.91
N THR A 560 -106.03 3.85 -6.55
CA THR A 560 -105.23 4.89 -5.90
C THR A 560 -104.64 4.44 -4.56
N LYS A 561 -105.35 3.59 -3.81
CA LYS A 561 -104.86 3.02 -2.54
C LYS A 561 -103.84 1.90 -2.75
N ALA A 562 -103.92 1.15 -3.84
CA ALA A 562 -102.92 0.14 -4.19
C ALA A 562 -101.59 0.80 -4.58
N LEU A 563 -101.64 1.81 -5.46
CA LEU A 563 -100.47 2.58 -5.90
C LEU A 563 -99.72 3.26 -4.73
N ALA A 564 -100.46 3.85 -3.78
CA ALA A 564 -99.85 4.49 -2.61
C ALA A 564 -99.03 3.51 -1.73
N ASN A 565 -99.53 2.29 -1.54
CA ASN A 565 -98.82 1.25 -0.79
C ASN A 565 -97.58 0.72 -1.53
N GLN A 566 -97.67 0.60 -2.87
CA GLN A 566 -96.54 0.17 -3.69
C GLN A 566 -95.40 1.19 -3.68
N LEU A 567 -95.72 2.48 -3.87
CA LEU A 567 -94.73 3.56 -3.86
C LEU A 567 -94.00 3.67 -2.51
N ALA A 568 -94.70 3.40 -1.40
CA ALA A 568 -94.10 3.37 -0.06
C ALA A 568 -93.10 2.21 0.12
N ALA A 569 -93.40 1.03 -0.44
CA ALA A 569 -92.49 -0.12 -0.41
C ALA A 569 -91.23 0.12 -1.27
N GLU A 570 -91.41 0.67 -2.47
CA GLU A 570 -90.32 1.07 -3.38
C GLU A 570 -89.41 2.13 -2.73
N ALA A 571 -89.99 3.13 -2.05
CA ALA A 571 -89.22 4.12 -1.29
C ALA A 571 -88.37 3.50 -0.17
N THR A 572 -88.89 2.53 0.58
CA THR A 572 -88.09 1.81 1.60
C THR A 572 -87.00 0.93 0.99
N ALA A 573 -87.23 0.30 -0.17
CA ALA A 573 -86.22 -0.49 -0.86
C ALA A 573 -85.07 0.40 -1.38
N HIS A 574 -85.38 1.54 -1.98
CA HIS A 574 -84.36 2.50 -2.43
C HIS A 574 -83.59 3.15 -1.27
N ALA A 575 -84.25 3.39 -0.13
CA ALA A 575 -83.56 3.87 1.08
C ALA A 575 -82.54 2.84 1.60
N GLN A 576 -82.85 1.54 1.54
CA GLN A 576 -81.91 0.47 1.90
C GLN A 576 -80.76 0.38 0.88
N GLN A 577 -81.05 0.39 -0.43
CA GLN A 577 -80.02 0.41 -1.48
C GLN A 577 -79.05 1.58 -1.34
N LEU A 578 -79.54 2.77 -0.92
CA LEU A 578 -78.71 3.94 -0.69
C LEU A 578 -77.74 3.82 0.50
N GLU A 579 -78.03 3.00 1.51
CA GLU A 579 -77.07 2.70 2.57
C GLU A 579 -76.09 1.60 2.16
N THR A 580 -76.53 0.58 1.41
CA THR A 580 -75.61 -0.44 0.85
C THR A 580 -74.57 0.21 -0.06
N LEU A 581 -75.00 1.05 -1.01
CA LEU A 581 -74.11 1.77 -1.93
C LEU A 581 -73.17 2.75 -1.21
N LYS A 582 -73.54 3.30 -0.05
CA LYS A 582 -72.63 4.12 0.77
C LYS A 582 -71.57 3.28 1.48
N ALA A 583 -71.94 2.09 1.97
CA ALA A 583 -71.01 1.16 2.59
C ALA A 583 -69.98 0.67 1.55
N GLU A 584 -70.45 0.24 0.38
CA GLU A 584 -69.61 -0.16 -0.76
C GLU A 584 -68.68 0.98 -1.21
N LEU A 585 -69.19 2.22 -1.34
CA LEU A 585 -68.36 3.39 -1.70
C LEU A 585 -67.33 3.76 -0.60
N ALA A 586 -67.63 3.50 0.67
CA ALA A 586 -66.69 3.71 1.77
C ALA A 586 -65.59 2.63 1.79
N GLU A 587 -65.96 1.37 1.52
CA GLU A 587 -65.03 0.25 1.39
C GLU A 587 -64.08 0.47 0.19
N GLU A 588 -64.61 0.78 -1.00
CA GLU A 588 -63.78 1.10 -2.18
C GLU A 588 -62.85 2.30 -1.94
N ARG A 589 -63.30 3.34 -1.23
CA ARG A 589 -62.43 4.49 -0.86
C ARG A 589 -61.29 4.07 0.05
N SER A 590 -61.55 3.25 1.08
CA SER A 590 -60.49 2.73 1.95
C SER A 590 -59.50 1.83 1.19
N ALA A 591 -60.01 1.03 0.24
CA ALA A 591 -59.17 0.21 -0.64
C ALA A 591 -58.38 1.04 -1.66
N HIS A 592 -58.89 2.22 -2.07
CA HIS A 592 -58.18 3.16 -2.92
C HIS A 592 -57.09 3.91 -2.16
N GLU A 593 -57.36 4.40 -0.95
CA GLU A 593 -56.35 5.03 -0.09
C GLU A 593 -55.22 4.05 0.25
N ALA A 594 -55.54 2.79 0.57
CA ALA A 594 -54.55 1.73 0.80
C ALA A 594 -53.65 1.50 -0.43
N LYS A 595 -54.24 1.41 -1.63
CA LYS A 595 -53.49 1.28 -2.90
C LYS A 595 -52.69 2.54 -3.24
N GLN A 596 -53.15 3.74 -2.87
CA GLN A 596 -52.37 4.96 -3.00
C GLN A 596 -51.16 4.96 -2.07
N THR A 597 -51.30 4.52 -0.81
CA THR A 597 -50.14 4.37 0.08
C THR A 597 -49.16 3.32 -0.42
N GLU A 598 -49.63 2.18 -0.91
CA GLU A 598 -48.79 1.13 -1.51
C GLU A 598 -48.05 1.65 -2.76
N HIS A 599 -48.71 2.42 -3.63
CA HIS A 599 -48.09 3.04 -4.80
C HIS A 599 -47.08 4.14 -4.43
N VAL A 600 -47.30 4.88 -3.35
CA VAL A 600 -46.33 5.88 -2.83
C VAL A 600 -45.12 5.18 -2.22
N ASP A 601 -45.30 4.08 -1.50
CA ASP A 601 -44.22 3.29 -0.91
C ASP A 601 -43.39 2.54 -1.98
N LEU A 602 -44.04 1.97 -3.01
CA LEU A 602 -43.37 1.40 -4.18
C LEU A 602 -42.60 2.47 -4.97
N SER A 603 -43.16 3.67 -5.15
CA SER A 603 -42.48 4.80 -5.79
C SER A 603 -41.23 5.24 -4.99
N ARG A 604 -41.32 5.29 -3.66
CA ARG A 604 -40.18 5.57 -2.78
C ARG A 604 -39.10 4.50 -2.90
N HIS A 605 -39.46 3.22 -2.85
CA HIS A 605 -38.52 2.10 -3.01
C HIS A 605 -37.87 2.08 -4.41
N ALA A 606 -38.61 2.47 -5.46
CA ALA A 606 -38.06 2.62 -6.81
C ALA A 606 -37.03 3.75 -6.89
N GLU A 607 -37.29 4.91 -6.27
CA GLU A 607 -36.33 6.02 -6.24
C GLU A 607 -35.11 5.73 -5.33
N GLU A 608 -35.31 5.06 -4.19
CA GLU A 608 -34.22 4.62 -3.31
C GLU A 608 -33.30 3.61 -4.02
N THR A 609 -33.86 2.60 -4.69
CA THR A 609 -33.04 1.66 -5.49
C THR A 609 -32.37 2.33 -6.68
N LYS A 610 -33.02 3.28 -7.35
CA LYS A 610 -32.42 4.12 -8.40
C LYS A 610 -31.25 4.95 -7.89
N GLN A 611 -31.32 5.51 -6.67
CA GLN A 611 -30.18 6.19 -6.04
C GLN A 611 -29.06 5.22 -5.64
N GLN A 612 -29.39 4.04 -5.11
CA GLN A 612 -28.40 2.99 -4.82
C GLN A 612 -27.65 2.56 -6.10
N PHE A 613 -28.35 2.37 -7.23
CA PHE A 613 -27.71 2.11 -8.51
C PHE A 613 -26.85 3.29 -9.00
N GLY A 614 -27.31 4.53 -8.82
CA GLY A 614 -26.53 5.73 -9.18
C GLY A 614 -25.20 5.84 -8.41
N VAL A 615 -25.21 5.61 -7.09
CA VAL A 615 -23.99 5.57 -6.26
C VAL A 615 -23.06 4.46 -6.75
N ARG A 616 -23.59 3.26 -6.98
CA ARG A 616 -22.83 2.08 -7.39
C ARG A 616 -22.26 2.21 -8.81
N LEU A 617 -22.93 2.96 -9.69
CA LEU A 617 -22.43 3.33 -11.01
C LEU A 617 -21.23 4.27 -10.86
N ALA A 618 -21.33 5.31 -10.02
CA ALA A 618 -20.23 6.24 -9.77
C ALA A 618 -19.00 5.57 -9.13
N GLU A 619 -19.19 4.58 -8.24
CA GLU A 619 -18.11 3.73 -7.72
C GLU A 619 -17.43 2.90 -8.82
N LEU A 620 -18.21 2.35 -9.75
CA LEU A 620 -17.68 1.59 -10.89
C LEU A 620 -16.94 2.51 -11.88
N GLU A 621 -17.46 3.70 -12.19
CA GLU A 621 -16.79 4.71 -13.01
C GLU A 621 -15.48 5.18 -12.37
N ALA A 622 -15.47 5.44 -11.05
CA ALA A 622 -14.27 5.85 -10.32
C ALA A 622 -13.20 4.73 -10.30
N THR A 623 -13.59 3.47 -10.10
CA THR A 623 -12.66 2.34 -10.12
C THR A 623 -12.15 2.03 -11.54
N LEU A 624 -12.98 2.22 -12.58
CA LEU A 624 -12.58 2.08 -13.98
C LEU A 624 -11.61 3.20 -14.40
N ALA A 625 -11.86 4.45 -14.02
CA ALA A 625 -10.94 5.57 -14.24
C ALA A 625 -9.60 5.36 -13.50
N ALA A 626 -9.62 4.83 -12.28
CA ALA A 626 -8.40 4.46 -11.55
C ALA A 626 -7.62 3.33 -12.25
N ARG A 627 -8.32 2.32 -12.80
CA ARG A 627 -7.72 1.25 -13.61
C ARG A 627 -7.12 1.78 -14.91
N GLU A 628 -7.78 2.71 -15.60
CA GLU A 628 -7.20 3.38 -16.78
C GLU A 628 -5.95 4.18 -16.44
N ALA A 629 -5.91 4.86 -15.30
CA ALA A 629 -4.74 5.61 -14.86
C ALA A 629 -3.55 4.69 -14.58
N GLU A 630 -3.77 3.56 -13.90
CA GLU A 630 -2.76 2.51 -13.72
C GLU A 630 -2.35 1.88 -15.07
N LEU A 631 -3.27 1.67 -16.01
CA LEU A 631 -2.98 1.07 -17.32
C LEU A 631 -2.15 2.04 -18.19
N LYS A 632 -2.47 3.34 -18.21
CA LYS A 632 -1.64 4.40 -18.84
C LYS A 632 -0.25 4.51 -18.21
N LYS A 633 -0.15 4.34 -16.90
CA LYS A 633 1.11 4.32 -16.13
C LYS A 633 1.94 3.06 -16.43
N ALA A 634 1.30 1.90 -16.58
CA ALA A 634 1.92 0.67 -17.04
C ALA A 634 2.41 0.77 -18.50
N GLN A 635 1.58 1.27 -19.43
CA GLN A 635 1.96 1.54 -20.82
C GLN A 635 3.16 2.50 -20.90
N LYS A 636 3.19 3.56 -20.10
CA LYS A 636 4.34 4.48 -20.04
C LYS A 636 5.60 3.82 -19.49
N LYS A 637 5.47 2.81 -18.61
CA LYS A 637 6.59 2.00 -18.11
C LYS A 637 7.07 0.98 -19.15
N VAL A 638 6.17 0.37 -19.92
CA VAL A 638 6.50 -0.50 -21.07
C VAL A 638 7.23 0.30 -22.14
N ALA A 639 6.69 1.45 -22.57
CA ALA A 639 7.35 2.32 -23.55
C ALA A 639 8.74 2.84 -23.10
N ALA A 640 8.95 3.03 -21.79
CA ALA A 640 10.27 3.33 -21.24
C ALA A 640 11.22 2.11 -21.27
N GLY A 641 10.70 0.90 -21.09
CA GLY A 641 11.42 -0.35 -21.30
C GLY A 641 11.78 -0.58 -22.77
N ASP A 642 10.85 -0.33 -23.69
CA ASP A 642 11.07 -0.42 -25.14
C ASP A 642 12.13 0.60 -25.60
N ALA A 643 12.09 1.83 -25.08
CA ALA A 643 13.11 2.84 -25.35
C ALA A 643 14.49 2.44 -24.78
N ALA A 644 14.54 1.82 -23.60
CA ALA A 644 15.79 1.28 -23.05
C ALA A 644 16.32 0.08 -23.89
N ALA A 645 15.44 -0.82 -24.33
CA ALA A 645 15.78 -1.95 -25.20
C ALA A 645 16.24 -1.48 -26.60
N ALA A 646 15.64 -0.41 -27.14
CA ALA A 646 16.10 0.23 -28.36
C ALA A 646 17.51 0.82 -28.19
N LYS A 647 17.78 1.54 -27.09
CA LYS A 647 19.11 2.08 -26.79
C LYS A 647 20.16 0.98 -26.58
N ILE A 648 19.81 -0.12 -25.92
CA ILE A 648 20.70 -1.28 -25.76
C ILE A 648 20.98 -1.97 -27.11
N ARG A 649 20.00 -2.02 -28.02
CA ARG A 649 20.24 -2.48 -29.41
C ARG A 649 21.14 -1.54 -30.18
N GLU A 650 20.92 -0.23 -30.09
CA GLU A 650 21.76 0.78 -30.74
C GLU A 650 23.21 0.71 -30.22
N GLU A 651 23.40 0.55 -28.91
CA GLU A 651 24.73 0.35 -28.30
C GLU A 651 25.37 -0.98 -28.72
N ALA A 652 24.60 -2.05 -28.92
CA ALA A 652 25.10 -3.33 -29.44
C ALA A 652 25.42 -3.28 -30.96
N GLU A 653 24.68 -2.49 -31.73
CA GLU A 653 24.90 -2.25 -33.17
C GLU A 653 26.13 -1.33 -33.38
N GLN A 654 26.33 -0.36 -32.49
CA GLN A 654 27.58 0.40 -32.38
C GLN A 654 28.76 -0.49 -31.92
N ALA A 655 28.56 -1.40 -30.97
CA ALA A 655 29.61 -2.34 -30.55
C ALA A 655 30.00 -3.35 -31.63
N THR A 656 29.07 -3.80 -32.47
CA THR A 656 29.34 -4.73 -33.59
C THR A 656 29.90 -4.03 -34.82
N THR A 657 29.54 -2.77 -35.08
CA THR A 657 30.25 -1.94 -36.08
C THR A 657 31.65 -1.55 -35.61
N ALA A 658 31.87 -1.32 -34.31
CA ALA A 658 33.21 -1.19 -33.73
C ALA A 658 34.01 -2.50 -33.82
N ALA A 659 33.40 -3.66 -33.54
CA ALA A 659 34.07 -4.96 -33.66
C ALA A 659 34.48 -5.27 -35.11
N THR A 660 33.62 -4.97 -36.09
CA THR A 660 33.97 -5.15 -37.53
C THR A 660 34.98 -4.09 -38.03
N ALA A 661 35.01 -2.89 -37.43
CA ALA A 661 36.11 -1.96 -37.65
C ALA A 661 37.44 -2.52 -37.09
N HIS A 662 37.44 -3.07 -35.86
CA HIS A 662 38.61 -3.73 -35.27
C HIS A 662 39.07 -4.96 -36.08
N GLU A 663 38.15 -5.77 -36.60
CA GLU A 663 38.42 -6.87 -37.54
C GLU A 663 39.15 -6.35 -38.78
N SER A 664 38.68 -5.24 -39.39
CA SER A 664 39.35 -4.64 -40.55
C SER A 664 40.73 -4.04 -40.23
N VAL A 665 40.92 -3.51 -39.02
CA VAL A 665 42.21 -3.01 -38.53
C VAL A 665 43.17 -4.17 -38.26
N LEU A 666 42.70 -5.29 -37.72
CA LEU A 666 43.50 -6.51 -37.54
C LEU A 666 43.93 -7.09 -38.90
N GLN A 667 43.04 -7.13 -39.89
CA GLN A 667 43.39 -7.56 -41.25
C GLN A 667 44.39 -6.62 -41.92
N LEU A 668 44.25 -5.29 -41.73
CA LEU A 668 45.22 -4.31 -42.19
C LEU A 668 46.59 -4.47 -41.52
N LEU A 669 46.63 -4.66 -40.19
CA LEU A 669 47.85 -4.92 -39.44
C LEU A 669 48.51 -6.25 -39.82
N GLN A 670 47.72 -7.29 -40.10
CA GLN A 670 48.25 -8.57 -40.62
C GLN A 670 48.85 -8.41 -42.01
N ALA A 671 48.21 -7.64 -42.90
CA ALA A 671 48.76 -7.31 -44.22
C ALA A 671 50.05 -6.49 -44.12
N GLN A 672 50.09 -5.45 -43.28
CA GLN A 672 51.29 -4.66 -43.00
C GLN A 672 52.41 -5.51 -42.36
N LEU A 673 52.08 -6.43 -41.46
CA LEU A 673 53.07 -7.32 -40.85
C LEU A 673 53.59 -8.38 -41.84
N ALA A 674 52.79 -8.80 -42.82
CA ALA A 674 53.26 -9.61 -43.95
C ALA A 674 54.16 -8.80 -44.90
N GLU A 675 53.82 -7.54 -45.19
CA GLU A 675 54.65 -6.62 -45.99
C GLU A 675 55.99 -6.30 -45.31
N VAL A 676 55.97 -6.02 -44.00
CA VAL A 676 57.19 -5.83 -43.18
C VAL A 676 58.02 -7.11 -43.12
N LYS A 677 57.40 -8.30 -43.03
CA LYS A 677 58.13 -9.58 -43.13
C LYS A 677 58.80 -9.73 -44.50
N ALA A 678 58.07 -9.53 -45.60
CA ALA A 678 58.63 -9.61 -46.95
C ALA A 678 59.76 -8.57 -47.17
N ALA A 679 59.59 -7.34 -46.68
CA ALA A 679 60.62 -6.32 -46.67
C ALA A 679 61.85 -6.75 -45.85
N SER A 680 61.64 -7.31 -44.65
CA SER A 680 62.73 -7.79 -43.79
C SER A 680 63.48 -8.98 -44.40
N GLU A 681 62.80 -9.87 -45.13
CA GLU A 681 63.45 -10.93 -45.90
C GLU A 681 64.27 -10.37 -47.08
N THR A 682 63.76 -9.38 -47.80
CA THR A 682 64.50 -8.68 -48.85
C THR A 682 65.70 -7.94 -48.28
N GLN A 683 65.56 -7.34 -47.10
CA GLN A 683 66.63 -6.66 -46.38
C GLN A 683 67.66 -7.66 -45.83
N ALA A 684 67.25 -8.83 -45.36
CA ALA A 684 68.13 -9.93 -44.96
C ALA A 684 68.91 -10.49 -46.17
N LYS A 685 68.25 -10.70 -47.31
CA LYS A 685 68.91 -11.05 -48.59
C LYS A 685 69.94 -9.99 -48.98
N ARG A 686 69.60 -8.69 -48.88
CA ARG A 686 70.54 -7.59 -49.15
C ARG A 686 71.65 -7.47 -48.10
N ILE A 687 71.42 -7.84 -46.85
CA ILE A 687 72.46 -7.94 -45.80
C ILE A 687 73.42 -9.09 -46.12
N VAL A 688 72.94 -10.24 -46.60
CA VAL A 688 73.81 -11.35 -47.04
C VAL A 688 74.64 -10.95 -48.28
N GLU A 689 74.05 -10.26 -49.26
CA GLU A 689 74.79 -9.66 -50.38
C GLU A 689 75.85 -8.67 -49.89
N LEU A 690 75.46 -7.66 -49.09
CA LEU A 690 76.38 -6.65 -48.56
C LEU A 690 77.45 -7.24 -47.65
N THR A 691 77.16 -8.31 -46.91
CA THR A 691 78.17 -9.02 -46.10
C THR A 691 79.14 -9.77 -46.99
N THR A 692 78.68 -10.33 -48.12
CA THR A 692 79.55 -10.96 -49.13
C THR A 692 80.42 -9.92 -49.85
N GLU A 693 79.86 -8.77 -50.23
CA GLU A 693 80.61 -7.62 -50.77
C GLU A 693 81.62 -7.08 -49.74
N LEU A 694 81.22 -6.96 -48.46
CA LEU A 694 82.11 -6.50 -47.38
C LEU A 694 83.23 -7.49 -47.07
N GLU A 695 83.00 -8.80 -47.14
CA GLU A 695 84.05 -9.79 -46.87
C GLU A 695 85.06 -9.89 -48.04
N GLN A 696 84.60 -9.63 -49.27
CA GLN A 696 85.49 -9.39 -50.42
C GLN A 696 86.31 -8.10 -50.21
N LEU A 697 85.68 -6.97 -49.84
CA LEU A 697 86.38 -5.71 -49.60
C LEU A 697 87.29 -5.74 -48.36
N ARG A 698 87.00 -6.57 -47.35
CA ARG A 698 87.87 -6.82 -46.19
C ARG A 698 89.07 -7.68 -46.55
N THR A 699 88.90 -8.69 -47.39
CA THR A 699 90.03 -9.49 -47.88
C THR A 699 90.95 -8.69 -48.82
N GLU A 700 90.45 -7.63 -49.46
CA GLU A 700 91.30 -6.63 -50.14
C GLU A 700 92.00 -5.62 -49.20
N ARG A 701 91.47 -5.35 -48.00
CA ARG A 701 91.84 -4.16 -47.20
C ARG A 701 92.14 -4.45 -45.71
N ALA A 702 93.26 -5.12 -45.45
CA ALA A 702 93.73 -5.41 -44.09
C ALA A 702 94.51 -4.24 -43.43
N ALA A 703 93.83 -3.31 -42.75
CA ALA A 703 94.41 -2.41 -41.74
C ALA A 703 93.32 -1.81 -40.79
N PRO A 704 93.55 -1.60 -39.47
CA PRO A 704 92.46 -1.36 -38.50
C PRO A 704 92.35 0.08 -37.94
N VAL A 705 91.14 0.68 -38.00
CA VAL A 705 90.66 1.83 -37.17
C VAL A 705 89.10 1.78 -37.05
N PRO A 706 88.38 2.61 -36.25
CA PRO A 706 87.58 2.12 -35.11
C PRO A 706 86.04 2.18 -35.29
N VAL A 707 85.32 1.82 -34.22
CA VAL A 707 83.85 1.70 -34.13
C VAL A 707 83.17 3.02 -33.66
N PRO A 708 81.99 3.41 -34.19
CA PRO A 708 81.18 4.54 -33.71
C PRO A 708 80.07 4.15 -32.71
N GLU A 709 79.55 5.13 -31.97
CA GLU A 709 78.60 4.97 -30.85
C GLU A 709 77.10 5.19 -31.23
N PRO A 710 76.14 4.66 -30.44
CA PRO A 710 74.68 4.80 -30.65
C PRO A 710 74.10 6.16 -30.14
N PRO A 711 72.86 6.54 -30.52
CA PRO A 711 72.34 7.91 -30.37
C PRO A 711 71.90 8.29 -28.94
N HIS A 712 71.80 9.61 -28.69
CA HIS A 712 71.74 10.18 -27.34
C HIS A 712 70.41 10.84 -26.91
N ASP A 713 69.46 11.12 -27.81
CA ASP A 713 68.34 12.03 -27.51
C ASP A 713 67.10 11.34 -26.91
N TRP A 714 66.64 11.82 -25.75
CA TRP A 714 65.42 11.41 -25.05
C TRP A 714 64.48 12.58 -24.73
N PHE A 715 63.21 12.26 -24.54
CA PHE A 715 62.11 13.18 -24.27
C PHE A 715 61.27 12.71 -23.08
N LEU A 716 60.74 13.66 -22.33
CA LEU A 716 59.85 13.47 -21.18
C LEU A 716 58.54 14.22 -21.44
N ARG A 717 57.41 13.66 -20.99
CA ARG A 717 56.09 14.26 -21.12
C ARG A 717 55.31 14.12 -19.80
N TYR A 718 54.89 15.25 -19.26
CA TYR A 718 54.12 15.33 -18.00
C TYR A 718 52.62 15.05 -18.24
N ASP A 719 52.09 15.65 -19.29
CA ASP A 719 50.69 15.57 -19.72
C ASP A 719 50.63 15.63 -21.27
N SER A 720 49.45 15.59 -21.87
CA SER A 720 49.31 15.58 -23.34
C SER A 720 49.86 16.81 -24.07
N GLU A 721 50.16 17.91 -23.37
CA GLU A 721 50.59 19.19 -23.96
C GLU A 721 52.04 19.55 -23.60
N ASN A 722 52.52 19.17 -22.41
CA ASN A 722 53.83 19.56 -21.88
C ASN A 722 54.93 18.50 -22.08
N MET A 723 55.80 18.73 -23.07
CA MET A 723 56.96 17.89 -23.41
C MET A 723 58.30 18.63 -23.19
N LEU A 724 59.27 17.95 -22.58
CA LEU A 724 60.67 18.36 -22.47
C LEU A 724 61.59 17.45 -23.31
N GLY A 725 62.75 18.01 -23.70
CA GLY A 725 63.79 17.34 -24.49
C GLY A 725 64.08 18.06 -25.82
N PRO A 726 65.12 17.65 -26.57
CA PRO A 726 65.95 16.47 -26.32
C PRO A 726 66.90 16.66 -25.13
N VAL A 727 67.15 15.58 -24.39
CA VAL A 727 68.19 15.47 -23.36
C VAL A 727 68.87 14.10 -23.42
N ALA A 728 70.12 14.01 -22.96
CA ALA A 728 70.81 12.74 -22.84
C ALA A 728 70.10 11.81 -21.83
N PHE A 729 70.20 10.49 -22.01
CA PHE A 729 69.59 9.54 -21.07
C PHE A 729 70.08 9.73 -19.63
N ASP A 730 71.38 10.00 -19.44
CA ASP A 730 71.96 10.27 -18.12
C ASP A 730 71.37 11.53 -17.44
N VAL A 731 70.89 12.50 -18.23
CA VAL A 731 70.19 13.70 -17.71
C VAL A 731 68.76 13.34 -17.30
N LEU A 732 68.09 12.45 -18.03
CA LEU A 732 66.77 11.93 -17.65
C LEU A 732 66.84 11.03 -16.39
N VAL A 733 67.90 10.21 -16.27
CA VAL A 733 68.25 9.49 -15.03
C VAL A 733 68.53 10.47 -13.88
N GLY A 734 69.23 11.57 -14.16
CA GLY A 734 69.40 12.67 -13.21
C GLY A 734 68.06 13.26 -12.75
N TRP A 735 67.14 13.55 -13.67
CA TRP A 735 65.81 14.06 -13.32
C TRP A 735 64.96 13.06 -12.52
N ALA A 736 65.10 11.75 -12.76
CA ALA A 736 64.48 10.73 -11.93
C ALA A 736 65.09 10.67 -10.51
N LYS A 737 66.37 11.01 -10.35
CA LYS A 737 67.08 11.11 -9.06
C LYS A 737 66.78 12.41 -8.30
N ASP A 738 66.54 13.51 -9.02
CA ASP A 738 66.12 14.83 -8.51
C ASP A 738 64.58 14.91 -8.24
N CYS A 739 63.88 13.76 -8.16
CA CYS A 739 62.42 13.65 -8.01
C CYS A 739 61.55 14.39 -9.07
N ARG A 740 62.11 14.82 -10.21
CA ARG A 740 61.40 15.59 -11.26
C ARG A 740 60.66 14.73 -12.28
N VAL A 741 60.83 13.41 -12.22
CA VAL A 741 60.10 12.42 -13.01
C VAL A 741 59.24 11.59 -12.06
N ALA A 742 57.92 11.75 -12.15
CA ALA A 742 56.97 10.89 -11.46
C ALA A 742 56.73 9.59 -12.26
N HIS A 743 56.23 8.57 -11.58
CA HIS A 743 56.05 7.22 -12.12
C HIS A 743 55.09 7.14 -13.32
N ASP A 744 54.13 8.06 -13.38
CA ASP A 744 53.07 8.17 -14.36
C ASP A 744 53.41 9.09 -15.55
N HIS A 745 54.54 9.80 -15.53
CA HIS A 745 55.04 10.53 -16.70
C HIS A 745 55.41 9.58 -17.84
N ASP A 746 55.29 10.05 -19.08
CA ASP A 746 55.74 9.29 -20.26
C ASP A 746 57.15 9.71 -20.69
N VAL A 747 57.97 8.76 -21.13
CA VAL A 747 59.31 8.97 -21.70
C VAL A 747 59.47 8.27 -23.04
N SER A 748 60.31 8.84 -23.92
CA SER A 748 60.52 8.33 -25.28
C SER A 748 61.88 8.73 -25.84
N SER A 749 62.53 7.85 -26.61
CA SER A 749 63.75 8.16 -27.38
C SER A 749 63.49 8.61 -28.82
N ASP A 750 62.25 8.51 -29.32
CA ASP A 750 61.90 8.78 -30.73
C ASP A 750 60.63 9.63 -30.94
N LYS A 751 59.91 9.93 -29.86
CA LYS A 751 58.58 10.59 -29.81
C LYS A 751 57.42 9.79 -30.42
N LEU A 752 57.67 8.57 -30.89
CA LEU A 752 56.65 7.67 -31.45
C LEU A 752 56.20 6.68 -30.39
N PHE A 753 57.15 5.99 -29.75
CA PHE A 753 56.87 5.04 -28.68
C PHE A 753 57.11 5.71 -27.32
N TRP A 754 56.03 5.80 -26.53
CA TRP A 754 56.03 6.39 -25.20
C TRP A 754 55.81 5.29 -24.17
N ALA A 755 56.77 5.12 -23.26
CA ALA A 755 56.69 4.21 -22.11
C ALA A 755 56.51 5.01 -20.82
N LYS A 756 55.92 4.42 -19.77
CA LYS A 756 55.92 5.07 -18.45
C LYS A 756 57.33 5.10 -17.88
N ALA A 757 57.67 6.16 -17.16
CA ALA A 757 58.98 6.30 -16.53
C ALA A 757 59.30 5.12 -15.59
N ALA A 758 58.30 4.61 -14.87
CA ALA A 758 58.41 3.44 -14.00
C ALA A 758 58.62 2.09 -14.74
N ASP A 759 58.46 2.03 -16.06
CA ASP A 759 58.70 0.84 -16.88
C ASP A 759 60.07 0.89 -17.59
N VAL A 760 60.74 2.04 -17.62
CA VAL A 760 62.09 2.19 -18.20
C VAL A 760 63.14 1.85 -17.16
N ALA A 761 63.56 0.58 -17.13
CA ALA A 761 64.50 0.02 -16.16
C ALA A 761 65.80 0.84 -15.95
N GLY A 762 66.28 1.55 -16.97
CA GLY A 762 67.46 2.42 -16.85
C GLY A 762 67.28 3.65 -15.95
N LEU A 763 66.04 4.00 -15.57
CA LEU A 763 65.76 5.08 -14.61
C LEU A 763 65.79 4.61 -13.14
N GLU A 764 65.96 3.29 -12.88
CA GLU A 764 65.99 2.66 -11.54
C GLU A 764 64.77 3.00 -10.64
N MET A 765 63.60 3.24 -11.24
CA MET A 765 62.37 3.70 -10.56
C MET A 765 61.59 2.55 -9.91
N ASP A 766 62.25 1.82 -9.02
CA ASP A 766 61.75 0.54 -8.47
C ASP A 766 61.30 0.58 -7.00
N TRP A 767 61.32 1.74 -6.35
CA TRP A 767 61.14 1.89 -4.90
C TRP A 767 59.81 2.58 -4.56
N MET A 768 59.13 2.08 -3.53
CA MET A 768 57.96 2.70 -2.90
C MET A 768 58.37 3.33 -1.57
N VAL A 769 57.72 4.40 -1.13
CA VAL A 769 57.93 5.01 0.20
C VAL A 769 56.59 5.45 0.80
N THR A 770 56.44 5.37 2.12
CA THR A 770 55.26 5.92 2.81
C THR A 770 55.49 7.40 3.13
N LEU A 771 54.57 8.26 2.71
CA LEU A 771 54.54 9.69 3.01
C LEU A 771 54.10 9.95 4.47
N VAL A 772 54.32 11.17 4.95
CA VAL A 772 53.94 11.60 6.32
C VAL A 772 52.43 11.59 6.62
N ASP A 773 51.58 11.50 5.58
CA ASP A 773 50.12 11.34 5.70
C ASP A 773 49.66 9.86 5.72
N GLY A 774 50.60 8.91 5.53
CA GLY A 774 50.34 7.48 5.48
C GLY A 774 50.11 6.91 4.07
N THR A 775 50.13 7.74 3.02
CA THR A 775 49.97 7.29 1.62
C THR A 775 51.25 6.65 1.09
N GLU A 776 51.14 5.58 0.30
CA GLU A 776 52.28 5.03 -0.44
C GLU A 776 52.54 5.83 -1.73
N TYR A 777 53.80 6.16 -1.99
CA TYR A 777 54.25 6.92 -3.15
C TYR A 777 55.39 6.20 -3.88
N GLY A 778 55.35 6.22 -5.22
CA GLY A 778 56.25 5.49 -6.12
C GLY A 778 55.47 4.77 -7.23
N PRO A 779 56.12 3.96 -8.08
CA PRO A 779 57.54 3.61 -8.04
C PRO A 779 58.48 4.77 -8.40
N MET A 780 59.47 5.04 -7.56
CA MET A 780 60.42 6.16 -7.69
C MET A 780 61.87 5.68 -7.63
N ASN A 781 62.81 6.51 -8.11
CA ASN A 781 64.23 6.23 -7.94
C ASN A 781 64.61 6.40 -6.45
N ARG A 782 65.41 5.48 -5.88
CA ARG A 782 65.78 5.52 -4.46
C ARG A 782 66.40 6.85 -4.00
N TYR A 783 67.15 7.54 -4.85
CA TYR A 783 67.82 8.80 -4.46
C TYR A 783 66.86 10.00 -4.33
N ALA A 784 65.72 9.97 -5.03
CA ALA A 784 64.72 11.04 -5.01
C ALA A 784 64.03 11.23 -3.65
N VAL A 785 64.19 10.28 -2.72
CA VAL A 785 63.73 10.45 -1.33
C VAL A 785 64.47 11.57 -0.60
N THR A 786 65.65 11.97 -1.08
CA THR A 786 66.43 13.09 -0.52
C THR A 786 65.64 14.41 -0.63
N ASP A 787 65.02 14.66 -1.79
CA ASP A 787 64.20 15.84 -2.01
C ASP A 787 62.84 15.72 -1.29
N LEU A 788 62.21 14.53 -1.27
CA LEU A 788 60.99 14.31 -0.48
C LEU A 788 61.20 14.48 1.05
N ILE A 789 62.40 14.22 1.56
CA ILE A 789 62.80 14.55 2.94
C ILE A 789 63.01 16.06 3.11
N ALA A 790 63.57 16.74 2.11
CA ALA A 790 63.83 18.18 2.16
C ALA A 790 62.53 19.00 2.16
N ASP A 791 61.56 18.61 1.33
CA ASP A 791 60.21 19.18 1.28
C ASP A 791 59.31 18.71 2.44
N GLY A 792 59.76 17.73 3.24
CA GLY A 792 59.04 17.23 4.41
C GLY A 792 57.87 16.28 4.11
N ALA A 793 57.72 15.85 2.86
CA ALA A 793 56.72 14.85 2.44
C ALA A 793 57.04 13.44 2.97
N VAL A 794 58.31 13.14 3.24
CA VAL A 794 58.79 11.85 3.78
C VAL A 794 59.57 12.08 5.08
N ALA A 795 59.28 11.28 6.10
CA ALA A 795 60.00 11.31 7.37
C ALA A 795 61.41 10.70 7.24
N LYS A 796 62.39 11.20 8.01
CA LYS A 796 63.80 10.73 7.91
C LYS A 796 63.97 9.27 8.33
N ASP A 797 63.09 8.75 9.16
CA ASP A 797 63.05 7.37 9.64
C ASP A 797 62.13 6.45 8.81
N ALA A 798 61.43 7.00 7.80
CA ALA A 798 60.61 6.23 6.87
C ALA A 798 61.42 5.17 6.12
N GLU A 799 60.72 4.14 5.64
CA GLU A 799 61.30 2.98 4.97
C GLU A 799 60.87 2.97 3.50
N LEU A 800 61.84 2.83 2.60
CA LEU A 800 61.61 2.57 1.19
C LEU A 800 61.61 1.07 0.95
N ILE A 801 60.65 0.58 0.17
CA ILE A 801 60.48 -0.84 -0.16
C ILE A 801 60.64 -1.03 -1.67
N HIS A 802 61.57 -1.88 -2.09
CA HIS A 802 61.79 -2.20 -3.50
C HIS A 802 60.67 -3.13 -4.02
N ARG A 803 59.90 -2.67 -5.02
CA ARG A 803 58.69 -3.33 -5.55
C ARG A 803 58.90 -4.79 -5.97
N ALA A 804 60.07 -5.14 -6.51
CA ALA A 804 60.36 -6.46 -7.06
C ALA A 804 61.01 -7.44 -6.07
N THR A 805 61.81 -6.95 -5.11
CA THR A 805 62.59 -7.80 -4.19
C THR A 805 62.07 -7.80 -2.76
N GLY A 806 61.25 -6.80 -2.37
CA GLY A 806 60.87 -6.55 -0.98
C GLY A 806 62.01 -5.99 -0.11
N GLU A 807 63.16 -5.64 -0.70
CA GLU A 807 64.27 -5.03 0.04
C GLU A 807 63.85 -3.70 0.68
N THR A 808 64.23 -3.49 1.93
CA THR A 808 63.82 -2.33 2.74
C THR A 808 65.02 -1.49 3.15
N ILE A 809 65.02 -0.19 2.80
CA ILE A 809 66.10 0.76 3.13
C ILE A 809 65.51 1.98 3.84
N LYS A 810 66.15 2.46 4.93
CA LYS A 810 65.73 3.68 5.62
C LYS A 810 66.08 4.94 4.83
N ALA A 811 65.14 5.88 4.73
CA ALA A 811 65.29 7.08 3.92
C ALA A 811 66.51 7.94 4.33
N SER A 812 66.77 8.05 5.64
CA SER A 812 67.98 8.69 6.20
C SER A 812 69.30 8.01 5.81
N ALA A 813 69.31 6.71 5.48
CA ALA A 813 70.53 6.03 5.02
C ALA A 813 70.91 6.42 3.59
N ILE A 814 69.93 6.78 2.76
CA ILE A 814 70.13 7.28 1.39
C ILE A 814 70.49 8.77 1.43
N ALA A 815 69.75 9.58 2.18
CA ALA A 815 70.00 11.01 2.33
C ALA A 815 71.26 11.37 3.16
N SER A 816 72.14 10.40 3.44
CA SER A 816 73.43 10.55 4.12
C SER A 816 74.62 10.07 3.27
N ALA A 817 74.39 9.72 2.00
CA ALA A 817 75.36 9.12 1.07
C ALA A 817 75.66 10.05 -0.13
#